data_AF-A0A1H5Z5D5-F1
#
_entry.id   AF-A0A1H5Z5D5-F1
#
_cell.length_a   1.000
_cell.length_b   1.000
_cell.length_c   1.000
_cell.angle_alpha   90.00
_cell.angle_beta   90.00
_cell.angle_gamma   90.00
#
_symmetry.space_group_name_H-M   'P 1'
#
loop_
_entity.id
_entity.type
_entity.pdbx_description
1 polymer ?
#
loop_
_entity_poly.entity_id
_entity_poly.type
_entity_poly.pdbx_seq_one_letter_code
_entity_poly.pdbx_strand_id
1 'polypeptide(L)'
;MRETLNRRVFIRNSTVAALGLPIILRSGAPVLEAGDSAGYAPPASPREMFNFNIDWRFLREDVDGAEEMTFDDAKWTTVTTPHTWNDVDSYRTIISHSGGDKGTYKGVGWYRKHFVLPQTMAGKHLYLEFEGMRQAGDIYLNGKAIGLYENGITAYGLDITDGVKLGEENVLAVKVDNRTTYHERATDTAFEWNANDFNPDFGGINRHVWLHAMGPIHQTLPLYYGLQTEGIYIHADNFAIAKKTADITVESQVRNGSGDRATVGITVVIVGANGKVTAQFEGDPVDMVAGEKTTLQASGGLKNARWWSIGDPYLYDVYTVLKVEGKVVDCDRTTTGFRKAEFKGGIGTGGVHLNDEFVYLKGFAQRSADEWAGLGQAYPDWMHDFTAKMIRECHGNYIRWMHVAPQKVDADAMARYGIVQVCPAGDKERDAIGRQWDQRLEVMRIAMIYYRNNPSILFWEAGNTVVTAEHMQQMVDLRKKWDPEGGRVMGTRGNGDDPANTAITPVAEYYGVMIGQDAKTDALAGQDAIFRGYSAARRDRAPLIETEDFRDEGARRFWDPYSPPYYGFKKGPDDTYQYESESFALAGVKRYWEYWENRISNTDPAHAKWAGYASIYFTDENADGRQDSSEVARVSGKVDAVRLPKGIYFAHRVMQSETPDLHLLGHWSYPLAQPDGKPTVKTVYVIANHVDQVELLLNGKSLGVNKTPENGYVYSFAAVAFAPGMLKAVGTLNGKPVAEQTLTTAGAAARIKLTPILGPEGLQADGEDVVLIDVEVVDARGERVPTDDDRVDFACVGPATWRGGYNSGKVDSTNNLYLNTEDGINRVSVRAGRIPGEITVTASRKGLQPATVRVTSQAVEFSKGLSTKMPQRLSL
;
A
#
# COMPACT_ATOMS: atom_id res chain seq x y z
N MET A 1 -12.62 37.39 14.19
CA MET A 1 -14.04 36.97 14.18
C MET A 1 -14.10 35.63 13.48
N ARG A 2 -14.45 34.59 14.24
CA ARG A 2 -14.43 33.18 13.84
C ARG A 2 -15.82 32.82 13.31
N GLU A 3 -15.91 32.27 12.12
CA GLU A 3 -17.11 31.55 11.67
C GLU A 3 -16.74 30.09 11.38
N THR A 4 -17.31 29.22 12.21
CA THR A 4 -17.29 27.77 12.13
C THR A 4 -18.38 27.29 11.16
N LEU A 5 -18.00 26.60 10.09
CA LEU A 5 -18.93 25.78 9.30
C LEU A 5 -18.93 24.34 9.83
N ASN A 6 -20.10 23.89 10.29
CA ASN A 6 -20.35 22.57 10.85
C ASN A 6 -21.09 21.72 9.80
N ARG A 7 -20.54 20.57 9.39
CA ARG A 7 -21.20 19.61 8.49
C ARG A 7 -21.78 18.46 9.31
N ARG A 8 -23.11 18.32 9.34
CA ARG A 8 -23.82 17.12 9.83
C ARG A 8 -24.66 16.51 8.71
N VAL A 9 -24.25 15.29 8.34
CA VAL A 9 -25.02 14.05 8.14
C VAL A 9 -26.40 14.15 7.49
N PHE A 10 -26.54 13.49 6.34
CA PHE A 10 -27.77 13.32 5.58
C PHE A 10 -27.99 11.84 5.26
N ILE A 11 -28.84 11.11 6.00
CA ILE A 11 -29.71 10.00 5.52
C ILE A 11 -30.83 9.76 6.55
N ARG A 12 -32.10 9.99 6.20
CA ARG A 12 -33.20 9.00 6.34
C ARG A 12 -34.51 9.46 5.70
N ASN A 13 -35.02 8.56 4.84
CA ASN A 13 -36.36 8.37 4.30
C ASN A 13 -37.50 9.21 4.89
N SER A 14 -38.34 9.79 4.02
CA SER A 14 -39.76 10.01 4.32
C SER A 14 -40.60 10.06 3.04
N THR A 15 -41.66 9.28 3.12
CA THR A 15 -42.72 8.96 2.17
C THR A 15 -43.48 10.20 1.67
N VAL A 16 -43.90 10.13 0.41
CA VAL A 16 -44.76 11.09 -0.30
C VAL A 16 -46.12 11.22 0.38
N ALA A 17 -46.53 12.45 0.70
CA ALA A 17 -47.92 12.83 0.89
C ALA A 17 -48.20 14.13 0.10
N ALA A 18 -49.07 14.01 -0.90
CA ALA A 18 -49.53 15.09 -1.76
C ALA A 18 -50.55 15.98 -1.04
N LEU A 19 -50.51 17.29 -1.26
CA LEU A 19 -51.66 18.21 -1.15
C LEU A 19 -51.39 19.56 -1.86
N GLY A 20 -52.02 19.68 -3.04
CA GLY A 20 -52.63 20.83 -3.73
C GLY A 20 -52.38 22.32 -3.40
N LEU A 21 -52.07 23.03 -4.51
CA LEU A 21 -52.49 24.39 -4.95
C LEU A 21 -51.83 25.66 -4.34
N PRO A 22 -51.80 26.81 -5.07
CA PRO A 22 -51.98 27.08 -6.51
C PRO A 22 -50.83 27.90 -7.17
N ILE A 23 -50.87 27.84 -8.51
CA ILE A 23 -50.01 28.50 -9.49
C ILE A 23 -50.15 30.02 -9.45
N ILE A 24 -49.03 30.75 -9.35
CA ILE A 24 -48.91 32.14 -9.78
C ILE A 24 -48.00 32.18 -11.01
N LEU A 25 -48.61 32.43 -12.16
CA LEU A 25 -47.94 32.73 -13.43
C LEU A 25 -47.11 34.02 -13.29
N ARG A 26 -45.79 33.92 -13.45
CA ARG A 26 -44.94 35.05 -13.83
C ARG A 26 -44.16 34.72 -15.10
N SER A 27 -44.26 35.69 -16.00
CA SER A 27 -43.69 35.86 -17.34
C SER A 27 -42.26 35.38 -17.53
N GLY A 28 -41.99 34.89 -18.75
CA GLY A 28 -40.76 34.25 -19.18
C GLY A 28 -39.48 35.04 -18.90
N ALA A 29 -38.53 34.34 -18.29
CA ALA A 29 -37.11 34.55 -18.49
C ALA A 29 -36.66 33.51 -19.53
N PRO A 30 -35.70 33.85 -20.43
CA PRO A 30 -35.18 32.89 -21.37
C PRO A 30 -34.59 31.72 -20.57
N VAL A 31 -34.99 30.50 -20.92
CA VAL A 31 -34.29 29.29 -20.52
C VAL A 31 -32.87 29.47 -21.04
N LEU A 32 -31.94 29.79 -20.14
CA LEU A 32 -30.54 29.52 -20.36
C LEU A 32 -30.45 28.02 -20.53
N GLU A 33 -30.35 27.57 -21.78
CA GLU A 33 -29.83 26.25 -22.09
C GLU A 33 -28.55 26.06 -21.27
N ALA A 34 -28.52 24.98 -20.49
CA ALA A 34 -27.32 24.54 -19.82
C ALA A 34 -26.28 24.18 -20.91
N GLY A 35 -25.51 25.18 -21.33
CA GLY A 35 -24.42 25.02 -22.27
C GLY A 35 -23.33 24.11 -21.68
N ASP A 36 -23.20 22.95 -22.32
CA ASP A 36 -22.10 21.98 -22.34
C ASP A 36 -21.33 21.74 -21.03
N SER A 37 -21.79 20.71 -20.31
CA SER A 37 -21.06 20.02 -19.24
C SER A 37 -20.12 18.92 -19.76
N ALA A 38 -19.61 19.03 -21.00
CA ALA A 38 -18.71 18.01 -21.54
C ALA A 38 -17.31 18.15 -20.93
N GLY A 39 -16.80 17.07 -20.34
CA GLY A 39 -15.40 16.98 -19.91
C GLY A 39 -14.44 17.05 -21.10
N TYR A 40 -13.17 17.36 -20.84
CA TYR A 40 -12.12 17.38 -21.85
C TYR A 40 -11.99 16.01 -22.50
N ALA A 41 -12.18 15.96 -23.81
CA ALA A 41 -11.88 14.81 -24.63
C ALA A 41 -10.46 14.99 -25.19
N PRO A 42 -9.49 14.12 -24.84
CA PRO A 42 -8.17 14.18 -25.44
C PRO A 42 -8.25 13.91 -26.96
N PRO A 43 -7.34 14.48 -27.76
CA PRO A 43 -7.31 14.20 -29.19
C PRO A 43 -7.04 12.72 -29.45
N ALA A 44 -7.56 12.22 -30.59
CA ALA A 44 -7.23 10.87 -31.04
C ALA A 44 -5.71 10.71 -31.20
N SER A 45 -5.19 9.59 -30.74
CA SER A 45 -3.77 9.27 -30.70
C SER A 45 -3.53 7.88 -31.26
N PRO A 46 -2.40 7.62 -31.95
CA PRO A 46 -2.02 6.26 -32.32
C PRO A 46 -1.54 5.44 -31.11
N ARG A 47 -1.33 6.04 -29.94
CA ARG A 47 -1.00 5.32 -28.70
C ARG A 47 -2.17 4.50 -28.19
N GLU A 48 -1.90 3.23 -27.91
CA GLU A 48 -2.82 2.31 -27.26
C GLU A 48 -2.07 1.54 -26.17
N MET A 49 -2.73 1.28 -25.05
CA MET A 49 -2.20 0.45 -23.97
C MET A 49 -3.17 -0.69 -23.72
N PHE A 50 -2.64 -1.91 -23.63
CA PHE A 50 -3.40 -3.12 -23.38
C PHE A 50 -2.96 -3.73 -22.05
N ASN A 51 -3.96 -4.13 -21.27
CA ASN A 51 -3.77 -5.05 -20.16
C ASN A 51 -3.32 -6.41 -20.72
N PHE A 52 -2.08 -6.78 -20.43
CA PHE A 52 -1.45 -8.00 -20.94
C PHE A 52 -1.47 -9.14 -19.89
N ASN A 53 -2.22 -8.95 -18.81
CA ASN A 53 -2.27 -9.86 -17.69
C ASN A 53 -3.02 -11.15 -17.94
N ILE A 54 -4.09 -11.11 -18.73
CA ILE A 54 -5.06 -12.21 -18.82
C ILE A 54 -4.51 -13.32 -19.72
N ASP A 55 -4.77 -14.59 -19.37
CA ASP A 55 -4.55 -15.77 -20.22
C ASP A 55 -3.09 -16.17 -20.46
N TRP A 56 -2.32 -16.34 -19.37
CA TRP A 56 -1.00 -16.98 -19.39
C TRP A 56 -1.12 -18.47 -19.07
N ARG A 57 -0.20 -19.26 -19.61
CA ARG A 57 0.08 -20.64 -19.22
C ARG A 57 1.22 -20.65 -18.22
N PHE A 58 1.11 -21.44 -17.17
CA PHE A 58 2.10 -21.50 -16.10
C PHE A 58 2.45 -22.94 -15.71
N LEU A 59 3.75 -23.19 -15.52
CA LEU A 59 4.29 -24.41 -14.95
C LEU A 59 5.33 -24.09 -13.87
N ARG A 60 5.15 -24.67 -12.69
CA ARG A 60 6.07 -24.52 -11.54
C ARG A 60 7.18 -25.58 -11.56
N GLU A 61 7.97 -25.57 -12.63
CA GLU A 61 9.06 -26.51 -12.88
C GLU A 61 10.01 -25.88 -13.91
N ASP A 62 11.27 -26.29 -13.96
CA ASP A 62 12.15 -25.99 -15.11
C ASP A 62 12.00 -27.09 -16.16
N VAL A 63 11.69 -26.73 -17.40
CA VAL A 63 11.51 -27.69 -18.50
C VAL A 63 12.23 -27.20 -19.75
N ASP A 64 12.87 -28.14 -20.45
CA ASP A 64 13.63 -27.85 -21.66
C ASP A 64 12.71 -27.52 -22.84
N GLY A 65 13.12 -26.55 -23.66
CA GLY A 65 12.41 -26.17 -24.88
C GLY A 65 11.13 -25.36 -24.65
N ALA A 66 10.82 -24.95 -23.41
CA ALA A 66 9.65 -24.11 -23.12
C ALA A 66 9.74 -22.68 -23.66
N GLU A 67 10.87 -22.28 -24.22
CA GLU A 67 11.04 -21.08 -25.04
C GLU A 67 10.47 -21.25 -26.46
N GLU A 68 10.42 -22.48 -26.97
CA GLU A 68 10.09 -22.76 -28.37
C GLU A 68 8.63 -22.48 -28.70
N MET A 69 8.38 -21.95 -29.90
CA MET A 69 7.02 -21.64 -30.34
C MET A 69 6.13 -22.89 -30.40
N THR A 70 6.72 -24.04 -30.71
CA THR A 70 6.00 -25.32 -30.91
C THR A 70 5.83 -26.15 -29.64
N PHE A 71 6.35 -25.69 -28.50
CA PHE A 71 6.20 -26.39 -27.23
C PHE A 71 4.72 -26.51 -26.83
N ASP A 72 4.29 -27.71 -26.49
CA ASP A 72 2.91 -28.01 -26.07
C ASP A 72 2.70 -27.66 -24.58
N ASP A 73 2.06 -26.52 -24.33
CA ASP A 73 1.67 -26.04 -23.00
C ASP A 73 0.18 -26.27 -22.69
N ALA A 74 -0.53 -27.11 -23.46
CA ALA A 74 -1.97 -27.32 -23.28
C ALA A 74 -2.34 -27.87 -21.89
N LYS A 75 -1.40 -28.55 -21.22
CA LYS A 75 -1.56 -29.10 -19.87
C LYS A 75 -1.15 -28.13 -18.76
N TRP A 76 -0.57 -26.98 -19.10
CA TRP A 76 -0.15 -25.99 -18.11
C TRP A 76 -1.36 -25.25 -17.53
N THR A 77 -1.21 -24.84 -16.28
CA THR A 77 -2.27 -24.12 -15.56
C THR A 77 -2.49 -22.77 -16.23
N THR A 78 -3.74 -22.40 -16.51
CA THR A 78 -4.03 -21.02 -16.91
C THR A 78 -4.03 -20.10 -15.71
N VAL A 79 -3.29 -19.00 -15.80
CA VAL A 79 -3.22 -17.95 -14.78
C VAL A 79 -3.38 -16.56 -15.40
N THR A 80 -3.62 -15.57 -14.57
CA THR A 80 -3.63 -14.14 -14.93
C THR A 80 -2.60 -13.45 -14.05
N THR A 81 -1.76 -12.58 -14.62
CA THR A 81 -0.81 -11.79 -13.82
C THR A 81 -1.51 -10.58 -13.19
N PRO A 82 -1.05 -9.99 -12.07
CA PRO A 82 0.02 -10.44 -11.20
C PRO A 82 -0.25 -11.87 -10.71
N HIS A 83 0.76 -12.73 -10.78
CA HIS A 83 0.68 -14.12 -10.34
C HIS A 83 1.95 -14.50 -9.59
N THR A 84 1.78 -14.99 -8.37
CA THR A 84 2.84 -15.70 -7.64
C THR A 84 2.46 -17.15 -7.41
N TRP A 85 3.42 -18.06 -7.63
CA TRP A 85 3.23 -19.47 -7.30
C TRP A 85 3.38 -19.77 -5.81
N ASN A 86 3.78 -18.78 -5.01
CA ASN A 86 3.94 -18.90 -3.57
C ASN A 86 2.65 -18.51 -2.81
N ASP A 87 1.55 -18.21 -3.51
CA ASP A 87 0.25 -18.02 -2.89
C ASP A 87 -0.28 -19.30 -2.21
N VAL A 88 0.15 -20.48 -2.70
CA VAL A 88 -0.26 -21.81 -2.21
C VAL A 88 0.68 -22.43 -1.16
N ASP A 89 1.87 -21.89 -0.97
CA ASP A 89 2.88 -22.48 -0.06
C ASP A 89 3.53 -21.51 0.95
N SER A 90 3.06 -20.26 1.00
CA SER A 90 3.39 -19.30 2.06
C SER A 90 2.43 -19.38 3.24
N TYR A 91 2.84 -18.84 4.40
CA TYR A 91 2.10 -18.85 5.67
C TYR A 91 1.77 -20.28 6.16
N ARG A 92 2.58 -21.26 5.76
CA ARG A 92 2.37 -22.67 6.12
C ARG A 92 3.30 -23.16 7.21
N THR A 93 4.43 -22.47 7.42
CA THR A 93 5.43 -22.84 8.41
C THR A 93 5.63 -21.72 9.41
N ILE A 94 6.07 -22.07 10.62
CA ILE A 94 6.49 -21.07 11.62
C ILE A 94 7.73 -20.35 11.08
N ILE A 95 7.68 -19.02 11.08
CA ILE A 95 8.80 -18.18 10.64
C ILE A 95 9.84 -18.05 11.77
N SER A 96 11.03 -17.58 11.43
CA SER A 96 12.08 -17.32 12.43
C SER A 96 12.75 -15.97 12.21
N HIS A 97 13.32 -15.42 13.28
CA HIS A 97 14.18 -14.25 13.21
C HIS A 97 15.32 -14.41 12.19
N SER A 98 15.47 -13.42 11.32
CA SER A 98 16.41 -13.41 10.17
C SER A 98 16.28 -14.63 9.23
N GLY A 99 15.16 -15.36 9.29
CA GLY A 99 14.94 -16.56 8.49
C GLY A 99 13.78 -16.46 7.52
N GLY A 100 12.74 -15.67 7.84
CA GLY A 100 11.49 -15.60 7.06
C GLY A 100 10.78 -16.96 6.95
N ASP A 101 9.90 -17.11 5.96
CA ASP A 101 9.22 -18.37 5.67
C ASP A 101 10.09 -19.29 4.80
N LYS A 102 10.57 -20.38 5.38
CA LYS A 102 11.46 -21.34 4.70
C LYS A 102 10.71 -22.47 4.00
N GLY A 103 9.38 -22.49 4.08
CA GLY A 103 8.52 -23.53 3.50
C GLY A 103 8.12 -23.28 2.04
N THR A 104 8.42 -22.10 1.51
CA THR A 104 8.01 -21.69 0.16
C THR A 104 8.89 -22.31 -0.94
N TYR A 105 8.28 -22.64 -2.09
CA TYR A 105 9.05 -23.12 -3.24
C TYR A 105 9.99 -22.03 -3.78
N LYS A 106 11.30 -22.36 -3.83
CA LYS A 106 12.38 -21.56 -4.42
C LYS A 106 13.00 -22.30 -5.59
N GLY A 107 12.81 -21.79 -6.79
CA GLY A 107 13.25 -22.46 -8.00
C GLY A 107 12.81 -21.73 -9.25
N VAL A 108 12.76 -22.50 -10.33
CA VAL A 108 12.32 -22.01 -11.63
C VAL A 108 10.84 -22.29 -11.81
N GLY A 109 10.15 -21.35 -12.48
CA GLY A 109 8.85 -21.57 -13.10
C GLY A 109 8.79 -20.91 -14.47
N TRP A 110 7.97 -21.44 -15.37
CA TRP A 110 7.79 -20.92 -16.71
C TRP A 110 6.40 -20.33 -16.90
N TYR A 111 6.34 -19.21 -17.61
CA TYR A 111 5.12 -18.60 -18.12
C TYR A 111 5.15 -18.58 -19.64
N ARG A 112 4.03 -18.87 -20.29
CA ARG A 112 3.86 -18.76 -21.75
C ARG A 112 2.57 -18.02 -22.07
N LYS A 113 2.62 -17.08 -23.00
CA LYS A 113 1.46 -16.32 -23.45
C LYS A 113 1.34 -16.37 -24.96
N HIS A 114 0.17 -16.83 -25.40
CA HIS A 114 -0.23 -16.83 -26.81
C HIS A 114 -1.05 -15.59 -27.09
N PHE A 115 -0.71 -14.86 -28.14
CA PHE A 115 -1.42 -13.64 -28.49
C PHE A 115 -1.35 -13.35 -29.99
N VAL A 116 -2.37 -12.68 -30.51
CA VAL A 116 -2.41 -12.23 -31.91
C VAL A 116 -2.60 -10.73 -31.93
N LEU A 117 -1.59 -10.03 -32.43
CA LEU A 117 -1.65 -8.59 -32.63
C LEU A 117 -2.42 -8.28 -33.93
N PRO A 118 -3.36 -7.34 -33.92
CA PRO A 118 -4.13 -7.02 -35.13
C PRO A 118 -3.24 -6.31 -36.18
N GLN A 119 -3.59 -6.50 -37.46
CA GLN A 119 -2.93 -5.81 -38.59
C GLN A 119 -3.02 -4.27 -38.50
N THR A 120 -3.95 -3.75 -37.70
CA THR A 120 -4.07 -2.31 -37.42
C THR A 120 -2.89 -1.73 -36.63
N MET A 121 -2.01 -2.58 -36.07
CA MET A 121 -0.75 -2.16 -35.43
C MET A 121 0.43 -2.06 -36.39
N ALA A 122 0.23 -2.29 -37.70
CA ALA A 122 1.31 -2.14 -38.68
C ALA A 122 1.91 -0.73 -38.64
N GLY A 123 3.26 -0.68 -38.58
CA GLY A 123 4.01 0.58 -38.49
C GLY A 123 4.05 1.22 -37.10
N LYS A 124 3.48 0.58 -36.06
CA LYS A 124 3.62 1.01 -34.66
C LYS A 124 4.85 0.39 -34.02
N HIS A 125 5.40 1.07 -33.03
CA HIS A 125 6.34 0.48 -32.07
C HIS A 125 5.58 -0.25 -30.97
N LEU A 126 6.06 -1.43 -30.61
CA LEU A 126 5.41 -2.33 -29.67
C LEU A 126 6.35 -2.60 -28.51
N TYR A 127 5.94 -2.20 -27.31
CA TYR A 127 6.73 -2.39 -26.10
C TYR A 127 6.00 -3.21 -25.06
N LEU A 128 6.73 -4.07 -24.36
CA LEU A 128 6.26 -4.73 -23.15
C LEU A 128 6.80 -3.98 -21.93
N GLU A 129 5.94 -3.80 -20.95
CA GLU A 129 6.29 -3.36 -19.60
C GLU A 129 5.99 -4.49 -18.63
N PHE A 130 7.00 -4.96 -17.92
CA PHE A 130 6.84 -5.79 -16.73
C PHE A 130 7.06 -4.89 -15.52
N GLU A 131 6.03 -4.66 -14.71
CA GLU A 131 6.19 -3.87 -13.48
C GLU A 131 7.09 -4.58 -12.44
N GLY A 132 7.17 -5.90 -12.54
CA GLY A 132 8.04 -6.75 -11.73
C GLY A 132 7.85 -8.24 -11.99
N MET A 133 8.92 -8.97 -11.75
CA MET A 133 8.95 -10.42 -11.61
C MET A 133 10.00 -10.77 -10.56
N ARG A 134 9.81 -11.83 -9.77
CA ARG A 134 10.73 -12.16 -8.68
C ARG A 134 11.37 -13.54 -8.88
N GLN A 135 12.69 -13.70 -8.83
CA GLN A 135 13.75 -12.66 -8.77
C GLN A 135 14.24 -12.28 -10.16
N ALA A 136 14.57 -13.27 -11.00
CA ALA A 136 15.14 -13.06 -12.33
C ALA A 136 14.25 -13.69 -13.43
N GLY A 137 14.36 -13.20 -14.65
CA GLY A 137 13.57 -13.61 -15.81
C GLY A 137 14.37 -13.65 -17.10
N ASP A 138 14.38 -14.81 -17.78
CA ASP A 138 14.73 -14.92 -19.21
C ASP A 138 13.48 -14.79 -20.05
N ILE A 139 13.51 -13.91 -21.04
CA ILE A 139 12.33 -13.57 -21.83
C ILE A 139 12.58 -13.91 -23.30
N TYR A 140 11.69 -14.71 -23.87
CA TYR A 140 11.74 -15.18 -25.24
C TYR A 140 10.48 -14.81 -25.99
N LEU A 141 10.63 -14.38 -27.24
CA LEU A 141 9.53 -14.15 -28.16
C LEU A 141 9.73 -15.02 -29.39
N ASN A 142 8.74 -15.85 -29.69
CA ASN A 142 8.74 -16.75 -30.85
C ASN A 142 10.03 -17.60 -30.93
N GLY A 143 10.47 -18.16 -29.79
CA GLY A 143 11.69 -18.97 -29.67
C GLY A 143 13.00 -18.19 -29.56
N LYS A 144 12.99 -16.85 -29.68
CA LYS A 144 14.21 -16.03 -29.62
C LYS A 144 14.32 -15.32 -28.29
N ALA A 145 15.48 -15.39 -27.64
CA ALA A 145 15.76 -14.57 -26.46
C ALA A 145 15.72 -13.08 -26.83
N ILE A 146 14.93 -12.30 -26.09
CA ILE A 146 14.75 -10.86 -26.30
C ILE A 146 15.06 -10.02 -25.06
N GLY A 147 15.16 -10.64 -23.88
CA GLY A 147 15.37 -9.91 -22.64
C GLY A 147 15.94 -10.76 -21.51
N LEU A 148 16.65 -10.08 -20.60
CA LEU A 148 17.16 -10.61 -19.34
C LEU A 148 16.89 -9.56 -18.26
N TYR A 149 16.17 -9.96 -17.22
CA TYR A 149 15.83 -9.15 -16.06
C TYR A 149 16.32 -9.85 -14.79
N GLU A 150 17.09 -9.18 -13.94
CA GLU A 150 17.76 -9.88 -12.82
C GLU A 150 17.54 -9.25 -11.45
N ASN A 151 17.17 -7.97 -11.40
CA ASN A 151 17.16 -7.21 -10.15
C ASN A 151 15.92 -7.46 -9.27
N GLY A 152 14.83 -8.02 -9.80
CA GLY A 152 13.68 -8.50 -9.01
C GLY A 152 12.76 -7.47 -8.36
N ILE A 153 13.09 -6.17 -8.44
CA ILE A 153 12.38 -5.13 -7.66
C ILE A 153 11.94 -3.91 -8.48
N THR A 154 12.46 -3.72 -9.70
CA THR A 154 12.11 -2.58 -10.57
C THR A 154 11.29 -2.99 -11.79
N ALA A 155 10.64 -2.04 -12.44
CA ALA A 155 10.04 -2.28 -13.75
C ALA A 155 11.11 -2.56 -14.83
N TYR A 156 10.70 -3.25 -15.91
CA TYR A 156 11.52 -3.63 -17.05
C TYR A 156 10.77 -3.43 -18.37
N GLY A 157 11.45 -2.87 -19.37
CA GLY A 157 10.87 -2.61 -20.68
C GLY A 157 11.57 -3.35 -21.81
N LEU A 158 10.80 -3.83 -22.78
CA LEU A 158 11.29 -4.51 -23.98
C LEU A 158 10.65 -3.97 -25.24
N ASP A 159 11.44 -3.74 -26.28
CA ASP A 159 10.96 -3.43 -27.63
C ASP A 159 10.78 -4.76 -28.38
N ILE A 160 9.55 -5.09 -28.74
CA ILE A 160 9.21 -6.34 -29.43
C ILE A 160 8.84 -6.11 -30.90
N THR A 161 8.98 -4.87 -31.40
CA THR A 161 8.49 -4.43 -32.71
C THR A 161 8.93 -5.36 -33.85
N ASP A 162 10.22 -5.69 -33.89
CA ASP A 162 10.80 -6.52 -34.96
C ASP A 162 10.63 -8.04 -34.75
N GLY A 163 10.17 -8.45 -33.56
CA GLY A 163 10.06 -9.86 -33.16
C GLY A 163 8.67 -10.46 -33.35
N VAL A 164 7.63 -9.62 -33.47
CA VAL A 164 6.24 -10.07 -33.58
C VAL A 164 5.77 -10.27 -35.02
N LYS A 165 4.73 -11.10 -35.17
CA LYS A 165 4.02 -11.36 -36.43
C LYS A 165 2.60 -10.83 -36.32
N LEU A 166 2.26 -9.80 -37.10
CA LEU A 166 0.91 -9.24 -37.09
C LEU A 166 -0.08 -10.19 -37.77
N GLY A 167 -1.30 -10.28 -37.25
CA GLY A 167 -2.36 -11.16 -37.74
C GLY A 167 -2.14 -12.65 -37.51
N GLU A 168 -0.97 -13.03 -36.99
CA GLU A 168 -0.57 -14.40 -36.67
C GLU A 168 -0.37 -14.57 -35.17
N GLU A 169 -0.29 -15.83 -34.74
CA GLU A 169 0.03 -16.17 -33.36
C GLU A 169 1.49 -15.84 -33.03
N ASN A 170 1.68 -15.25 -31.85
CA ASN A 170 2.96 -15.02 -31.21
C ASN A 170 2.97 -15.71 -29.86
N VAL A 171 4.14 -16.19 -29.46
CA VAL A 171 4.36 -16.83 -28.17
C VAL A 171 5.44 -16.07 -27.42
N LEU A 172 5.07 -15.51 -26.27
CA LEU A 172 6.00 -14.95 -25.30
C LEU A 172 6.24 -16.01 -24.21
N ALA A 173 7.47 -16.41 -23.98
CA ALA A 173 7.85 -17.32 -22.90
C ALA A 173 8.76 -16.59 -21.90
N VAL A 174 8.52 -16.80 -20.61
CA VAL A 174 9.30 -16.19 -19.52
C VAL A 174 9.69 -17.27 -18.53
N LYS A 175 11.00 -17.52 -18.40
CA LYS A 175 11.57 -18.39 -17.36
C LYS A 175 11.90 -17.53 -16.15
N VAL A 176 11.18 -17.72 -15.06
CA VAL A 176 11.38 -16.96 -13.81
C VAL A 176 12.11 -17.81 -12.78
N ASP A 177 13.10 -17.24 -12.10
CA ASP A 177 13.87 -17.88 -11.04
C ASP A 177 13.83 -17.04 -9.76
N ASN A 178 13.26 -17.59 -8.68
CA ASN A 178 13.17 -16.91 -7.38
C ASN A 178 14.15 -17.47 -6.34
N ARG A 179 15.19 -18.21 -6.74
CA ARG A 179 16.20 -18.68 -5.78
C ARG A 179 16.86 -17.49 -5.09
N THR A 180 16.90 -17.50 -3.76
CA THR A 180 17.68 -16.52 -2.97
C THR A 180 19.18 -16.60 -3.24
N THR A 181 19.64 -17.71 -3.84
CA THR A 181 21.01 -17.90 -4.30
C THR A 181 21.26 -17.42 -5.73
N TYR A 182 20.31 -16.71 -6.37
CA TYR A 182 20.52 -16.14 -7.70
C TYR A 182 21.61 -15.07 -7.66
N HIS A 183 22.52 -15.11 -8.63
CA HIS A 183 23.59 -14.14 -8.84
C HIS A 183 23.44 -13.50 -10.22
N GLU A 184 23.73 -12.21 -10.31
CA GLU A 184 23.81 -11.49 -11.59
C GLU A 184 24.77 -12.21 -12.53
N ARG A 185 24.30 -12.62 -13.71
CA ARG A 185 25.08 -13.48 -14.62
C ARG A 185 26.35 -12.82 -15.13
N ALA A 186 26.32 -11.51 -15.33
CA ALA A 186 27.44 -10.76 -15.89
C ALA A 186 28.63 -10.65 -14.92
N THR A 187 28.37 -10.70 -13.61
CA THR A 187 29.37 -10.36 -12.58
C THR A 187 29.51 -11.42 -11.49
N ASP A 188 28.65 -12.46 -11.50
CA ASP A 188 28.54 -13.47 -10.45
C ASP A 188 28.35 -12.86 -9.04
N THR A 189 27.63 -11.74 -8.97
CA THR A 189 27.37 -11.02 -7.71
C THR A 189 25.90 -11.17 -7.29
N ALA A 190 25.67 -11.55 -6.04
CA ALA A 190 24.32 -11.64 -5.46
C ALA A 190 23.69 -10.25 -5.33
N PHE A 191 22.37 -10.14 -5.46
CA PHE A 191 21.63 -8.94 -5.11
C PHE A 191 21.39 -8.89 -3.61
N GLU A 192 21.81 -7.82 -2.94
CA GLU A 192 21.74 -7.72 -1.48
C GLU A 192 20.32 -7.87 -0.91
N TRP A 193 19.33 -7.34 -1.62
CA TRP A 193 17.92 -7.41 -1.24
C TRP A 193 17.26 -8.75 -1.58
N ASN A 194 17.89 -9.64 -2.36
CA ASN A 194 17.36 -10.96 -2.69
C ASN A 194 17.52 -11.90 -1.49
N ALA A 195 16.63 -11.77 -0.50
CA ALA A 195 16.67 -12.55 0.72
C ALA A 195 15.26 -12.85 1.24
N ASN A 196 15.10 -14.01 1.86
CA ASN A 196 13.80 -14.50 2.36
C ASN A 196 13.30 -13.75 3.60
N ASP A 197 14.20 -13.20 4.40
CA ASP A 197 13.91 -12.65 5.71
C ASP A 197 13.35 -11.21 5.64
N PHE A 198 14.02 -10.31 4.92
CA PHE A 198 13.60 -8.90 4.85
C PHE A 198 12.65 -8.60 3.68
N ASN A 199 12.78 -9.31 2.57
CA ASN A 199 12.03 -9.05 1.35
C ASN A 199 11.45 -10.38 0.84
N PRO A 200 10.33 -10.85 1.41
CA PRO A 200 9.72 -12.12 1.01
C PRO A 200 9.75 -12.34 -0.51
N ASP A 201 10.35 -13.44 -0.92
CA ASP A 201 10.68 -13.76 -2.31
C ASP A 201 9.60 -14.65 -2.93
N PHE A 202 8.41 -14.05 -3.01
CA PHE A 202 7.24 -14.55 -3.72
C PHE A 202 7.52 -14.59 -5.22
N GLY A 203 7.90 -15.75 -5.73
CA GLY A 203 8.32 -15.93 -7.11
C GLY A 203 7.18 -15.82 -8.12
N GLY A 204 7.53 -15.42 -9.35
CA GLY A 204 6.61 -15.30 -10.46
C GLY A 204 6.63 -13.94 -11.15
N ILE A 205 5.76 -13.76 -12.15
CA ILE A 205 5.42 -12.43 -12.69
C ILE A 205 4.40 -11.81 -11.72
N ASN A 206 4.92 -11.32 -10.61
CA ASN A 206 4.18 -10.95 -9.40
C ASN A 206 3.66 -9.50 -9.41
N ARG A 207 3.76 -8.80 -10.54
CA ARG A 207 3.14 -7.48 -10.80
C ARG A 207 2.55 -7.45 -12.22
N HIS A 208 1.96 -6.34 -12.64
CA HIS A 208 1.29 -6.26 -13.93
C HIS A 208 2.25 -6.35 -15.13
N VAL A 209 1.67 -6.77 -16.27
CA VAL A 209 2.29 -6.70 -17.59
C VAL A 209 1.43 -5.86 -18.52
N TRP A 210 2.04 -4.90 -19.21
CA TRP A 210 1.38 -4.04 -20.18
C TRP A 210 1.98 -4.19 -21.57
N LEU A 211 1.14 -4.12 -22.59
CA LEU A 211 1.56 -3.97 -23.98
C LEU A 211 1.23 -2.54 -24.44
N HIS A 212 2.25 -1.82 -24.89
CA HIS A 212 2.14 -0.46 -25.41
C HIS A 212 2.32 -0.48 -26.93
N ALA A 213 1.33 0.02 -27.67
CA ALA A 213 1.41 0.20 -29.12
C ALA A 213 1.46 1.70 -29.44
N MET A 214 2.54 2.17 -30.05
CA MET A 214 2.89 3.58 -30.11
C MET A 214 3.16 4.00 -31.55
N GLY A 215 2.82 5.25 -31.89
CA GLY A 215 3.13 5.80 -33.23
C GLY A 215 4.64 5.84 -33.51
N PRO A 216 5.06 6.06 -34.77
CA PRO A 216 6.48 6.13 -35.12
C PRO A 216 7.24 7.26 -34.40
N ILE A 217 6.59 8.40 -34.18
CA ILE A 217 7.10 9.48 -33.32
C ILE A 217 6.29 9.45 -32.03
N HIS A 218 6.94 9.18 -30.90
CA HIS A 218 6.25 8.95 -29.64
C HIS A 218 7.07 9.38 -28.43
N GLN A 219 6.38 9.69 -27.35
CA GLN A 219 6.94 9.92 -26.02
C GLN A 219 7.35 8.57 -25.45
N THR A 220 8.59 8.46 -24.99
CA THR A 220 9.13 7.20 -24.47
C THR A 220 8.44 6.76 -23.17
N LEU A 221 8.56 5.48 -22.82
CA LEU A 221 8.10 4.96 -21.52
C LEU A 221 9.18 5.21 -20.44
N PRO A 222 8.82 5.38 -19.15
CA PRO A 222 9.79 5.56 -18.06
C PRO A 222 10.48 4.25 -17.64
N LEU A 223 10.86 3.41 -18.61
CA LEU A 223 11.41 2.06 -18.40
C LEU A 223 12.91 2.06 -18.68
N TYR A 224 13.67 2.55 -17.71
CA TYR A 224 15.11 2.69 -17.88
C TYR A 224 15.82 1.33 -17.99
N TYR A 225 15.39 0.33 -17.22
CA TYR A 225 15.94 -1.03 -17.35
C TYR A 225 15.35 -1.70 -18.59
N GLY A 226 16.23 -2.10 -19.52
CA GLY A 226 15.84 -2.63 -20.83
C GLY A 226 15.84 -1.56 -21.92
N LEU A 227 14.94 -0.57 -21.87
CA LEU A 227 14.79 0.41 -22.97
C LEU A 227 15.76 1.62 -22.88
N GLN A 228 16.33 1.88 -21.70
CA GLN A 228 17.14 3.09 -21.45
C GLN A 228 16.38 4.37 -21.84
N THR A 229 15.14 4.47 -21.40
CA THR A 229 14.27 5.62 -21.62
C THR A 229 13.75 6.21 -20.31
N GLU A 230 13.38 7.49 -20.37
CA GLU A 230 13.09 8.31 -19.20
C GLU A 230 11.62 8.72 -19.09
N GLY A 231 10.88 8.66 -20.20
CA GLY A 231 9.49 9.07 -20.26
C GLY A 231 9.25 10.54 -19.98
N ILE A 232 8.16 10.82 -19.26
CA ILE A 232 7.71 12.18 -18.96
C ILE A 232 8.11 12.56 -17.53
N TYR A 233 8.64 13.77 -17.34
CA TYR A 233 8.85 14.39 -16.04
C TYR A 233 7.98 15.63 -15.92
N ILE A 234 7.17 15.69 -14.86
CA ILE A 234 6.27 16.81 -14.58
C ILE A 234 6.66 17.39 -13.22
N HIS A 235 7.01 18.66 -13.20
CA HIS A 235 7.31 19.39 -11.98
C HIS A 235 6.62 20.75 -11.96
N ALA A 236 6.58 21.34 -10.77
CA ALA A 236 5.95 22.62 -10.53
C ALA A 236 6.85 23.49 -9.65
N ASP A 237 6.94 24.76 -10.00
CA ASP A 237 7.78 25.76 -9.36
C ASP A 237 7.01 27.07 -9.13
N ASN A 238 7.68 28.06 -8.54
CA ASN A 238 7.12 29.40 -8.30
C ASN A 238 5.74 29.39 -7.61
N PHE A 239 5.55 28.46 -6.67
CA PHE A 239 4.32 28.33 -5.90
C PHE A 239 3.98 29.63 -5.16
N ALA A 240 2.78 30.16 -5.42
CA ALA A 240 2.13 31.17 -4.59
C ALA A 240 0.86 30.57 -4.00
N ILE A 241 1.01 29.85 -2.88
CA ILE A 241 -0.05 29.03 -2.26
C ILE A 241 -1.32 29.85 -2.00
N ALA A 242 -1.18 31.04 -1.40
CA ALA A 242 -2.31 31.93 -1.12
C ALA A 242 -3.04 32.44 -2.38
N LYS A 243 -2.31 32.60 -3.49
CA LYS A 243 -2.88 33.01 -4.79
C LYS A 243 -3.40 31.83 -5.61
N LYS A 244 -3.12 30.60 -5.18
CA LYS A 244 -3.44 29.36 -5.89
C LYS A 244 -2.85 29.33 -7.31
N THR A 245 -1.57 29.70 -7.42
CA THR A 245 -0.83 29.68 -8.69
C THR A 245 0.53 29.01 -8.55
N ALA A 246 0.98 28.34 -9.61
CA ALA A 246 2.32 27.77 -9.77
C ALA A 246 2.67 27.74 -11.26
N ASP A 247 3.94 27.64 -11.60
CA ASP A 247 4.39 27.37 -12.96
C ASP A 247 4.62 25.87 -13.11
N ILE A 248 4.02 25.27 -14.13
CA ILE A 248 4.14 23.84 -14.40
C ILE A 248 5.05 23.65 -15.60
N THR A 249 6.00 22.73 -15.48
CA THR A 249 6.87 22.31 -16.57
C THR A 249 6.67 20.83 -16.83
N VAL A 250 6.58 20.49 -18.11
CA VAL A 250 6.55 19.11 -18.59
C VAL A 250 7.72 18.92 -19.52
N GLU A 251 8.57 17.96 -19.18
CA GLU A 251 9.67 17.47 -19.99
C GLU A 251 9.31 16.07 -20.50
N SER A 252 9.34 15.86 -21.81
CA SER A 252 8.98 14.58 -22.41
C SER A 252 10.13 14.11 -23.29
N GLN A 253 10.75 12.99 -22.93
CA GLN A 253 11.71 12.34 -23.82
C GLN A 253 10.94 11.70 -24.99
N VAL A 254 11.19 12.18 -26.20
CA VAL A 254 10.55 11.76 -27.45
C VAL A 254 11.54 10.98 -28.30
N ARG A 255 11.05 9.93 -28.97
CA ARG A 255 11.77 9.17 -29.99
C ARG A 255 11.17 9.47 -31.36
N ASN A 256 12.00 9.79 -32.34
CA ASN A 256 11.61 9.80 -33.75
C ASN A 256 11.99 8.46 -34.41
N GLY A 257 11.08 7.50 -34.40
CA GLY A 257 11.22 6.20 -35.08
C GLY A 257 10.64 6.16 -36.49
N SER A 258 10.29 7.31 -37.10
CA SER A 258 9.57 7.32 -38.39
C SER A 258 10.39 6.92 -39.61
N GLY A 259 11.72 7.00 -39.52
CA GLY A 259 12.61 6.83 -40.67
C GLY A 259 12.90 8.14 -41.41
N ASP A 260 12.16 9.21 -41.13
CA ASP A 260 12.31 10.53 -41.73
C ASP A 260 12.67 11.60 -40.68
N ARG A 261 13.20 12.74 -41.15
CA ARG A 261 13.36 13.93 -40.32
C ARG A 261 11.99 14.58 -40.08
N ALA A 262 11.71 14.99 -38.85
CA ALA A 262 10.43 15.62 -38.50
C ALA A 262 10.62 16.73 -37.48
N THR A 263 9.91 17.85 -37.67
CA THR A 263 9.79 18.90 -36.66
C THR A 263 8.59 18.61 -35.76
N VAL A 264 8.86 18.30 -34.50
CA VAL A 264 7.90 17.82 -33.51
C VAL A 264 7.58 18.94 -32.52
N GLY A 265 6.32 19.34 -32.43
CA GLY A 265 5.80 20.26 -31.41
C GLY A 265 5.19 19.51 -30.23
N ILE A 266 5.16 20.16 -29.06
CA ILE A 266 4.58 19.65 -27.82
C ILE A 266 3.50 20.61 -27.30
N THR A 267 2.33 20.08 -26.96
CA THR A 267 1.24 20.80 -26.28
C THR A 267 0.92 20.08 -24.98
N VAL A 268 0.79 20.80 -23.88
CA VAL A 268 0.36 20.27 -22.57
C VAL A 268 -1.04 20.78 -22.25
N VAL A 269 -1.89 19.89 -21.75
CA VAL A 269 -3.23 20.21 -21.26
C VAL A 269 -3.40 19.61 -19.87
N ILE A 270 -3.63 20.47 -18.87
CA ILE A 270 -3.86 20.06 -17.48
C ILE A 270 -5.37 20.03 -17.23
N VAL A 271 -5.90 18.90 -16.82
CA VAL A 271 -7.32 18.65 -16.60
C VAL A 271 -7.56 18.33 -15.13
N GLY A 272 -8.50 19.05 -14.51
CA GLY A 272 -8.91 18.78 -13.13
C GLY A 272 -9.76 17.50 -13.03
N ALA A 273 -9.92 16.96 -11.82
CA ALA A 273 -10.74 15.77 -11.55
C ALA A 273 -12.22 15.90 -11.97
N ASN A 274 -12.71 17.12 -12.21
CA ASN A 274 -14.04 17.39 -12.77
C ASN A 274 -14.10 17.30 -14.31
N GLY A 275 -13.00 16.88 -14.95
CA GLY A 275 -12.86 16.82 -16.40
C GLY A 275 -12.61 18.15 -17.09
N LYS A 276 -12.45 19.28 -16.39
CA LYS A 276 -12.27 20.60 -17.03
C LYS A 276 -10.79 20.95 -17.20
N VAL A 277 -10.46 21.53 -18.35
CA VAL A 277 -9.13 22.10 -18.62
C VAL A 277 -8.88 23.25 -17.63
N THR A 278 -7.77 23.15 -16.91
CA THR A 278 -7.31 24.15 -15.93
C THR A 278 -6.16 24.99 -16.48
N ALA A 279 -5.30 24.40 -17.32
CA ALA A 279 -4.25 25.10 -18.05
C ALA A 279 -3.95 24.40 -19.37
N GLN A 280 -3.48 25.17 -20.35
CA GLN A 280 -2.96 24.66 -21.62
C GLN A 280 -1.83 25.56 -22.09
N PHE A 281 -0.74 24.97 -22.55
CA PHE A 281 0.44 25.68 -23.05
C PHE A 281 1.22 24.81 -24.05
N GLU A 282 2.10 25.44 -24.82
CA GLU A 282 2.88 24.80 -25.87
C GLU A 282 4.38 25.08 -25.64
N GLY A 283 5.21 24.15 -26.10
CA GLY A 283 6.67 24.30 -26.12
C GLY A 283 7.17 24.61 -27.52
N ASP A 284 8.43 25.01 -27.62
CA ASP A 284 9.08 25.21 -28.92
C ASP A 284 9.19 23.87 -29.67
N PRO A 285 8.89 23.83 -30.97
CA PRO A 285 9.06 22.62 -31.75
C PRO A 285 10.54 22.28 -31.94
N VAL A 286 10.86 20.99 -31.92
CA VAL A 286 12.22 20.48 -32.07
C VAL A 286 12.32 19.71 -33.37
N ASP A 287 13.33 20.04 -34.18
CA ASP A 287 13.62 19.35 -35.43
C ASP A 287 14.49 18.12 -35.17
N MET A 288 13.91 16.93 -35.35
CA MET A 288 14.50 15.65 -34.97
C MET A 288 14.86 14.83 -36.21
N VAL A 289 16.07 14.27 -36.25
CA VAL A 289 16.45 13.30 -37.29
C VAL A 289 15.89 11.91 -36.99
N ALA A 290 15.86 11.03 -37.99
CA ALA A 290 15.43 9.65 -37.82
C ALA A 290 16.30 8.91 -36.79
N GLY A 291 15.66 8.18 -35.88
CA GLY A 291 16.29 7.43 -34.80
C GLY A 291 16.65 8.25 -33.55
N GLU A 292 16.52 9.57 -33.58
CA GLU A 292 16.88 10.44 -32.47
C GLU A 292 15.97 10.24 -31.25
N LYS A 293 16.57 10.32 -30.05
CA LYS A 293 15.89 10.51 -28.77
C LYS A 293 16.29 11.87 -28.20
N THR A 294 15.33 12.74 -27.91
CA THR A 294 15.59 14.06 -27.30
C THR A 294 14.45 14.47 -26.37
N THR A 295 14.66 15.45 -25.50
CA THR A 295 13.63 15.95 -24.58
C THR A 295 12.99 17.20 -25.13
N LEU A 296 11.67 17.16 -25.31
CA LEU A 296 10.85 18.33 -25.60
C LEU A 296 10.31 18.88 -24.27
N GLN A 297 10.20 20.20 -24.17
CA GLN A 297 9.75 20.87 -22.95
C GLN A 297 8.63 21.85 -23.28
N ALA A 298 7.63 21.91 -22.40
CA ALA A 298 6.64 22.98 -22.38
C ALA A 298 6.42 23.47 -20.94
N SER A 299 6.25 24.77 -20.75
CA SER A 299 6.01 25.36 -19.42
C SER A 299 4.87 26.38 -19.48
N GLY A 300 4.07 26.46 -18.41
CA GLY A 300 2.98 27.43 -18.31
C GLY A 300 2.35 27.52 -16.92
N GLY A 301 1.70 28.65 -16.66
CA GLY A 301 1.10 28.94 -15.35
C GLY A 301 -0.21 28.20 -15.09
N LEU A 302 -0.31 27.52 -13.95
CA LEU A 302 -1.54 26.97 -13.38
C LEU A 302 -2.21 28.03 -12.51
N LYS A 303 -3.50 28.28 -12.74
CA LYS A 303 -4.31 29.24 -11.97
C LYS A 303 -5.45 28.53 -11.25
N ASN A 304 -5.87 29.08 -10.11
CA ASN A 304 -6.90 28.48 -9.25
C ASN A 304 -6.57 27.03 -8.87
N ALA A 305 -5.28 26.76 -8.68
CA ALA A 305 -4.77 25.44 -8.35
C ALA A 305 -5.40 24.93 -7.05
N ARG A 306 -5.84 23.67 -7.10
CA ARG A 306 -6.06 22.83 -5.94
C ARG A 306 -4.79 21.99 -5.72
N TRP A 307 -4.23 22.08 -4.54
CA TRP A 307 -2.94 21.47 -4.20
C TRP A 307 -3.12 20.05 -3.72
N TRP A 308 -2.17 19.17 -4.05
CA TRP A 308 -2.06 17.89 -3.37
C TRP A 308 -1.60 18.12 -1.92
N SER A 309 -2.29 17.50 -0.98
CA SER A 309 -1.99 17.51 0.45
C SER A 309 -2.58 16.26 1.11
N ILE A 310 -2.28 16.04 2.39
CA ILE A 310 -2.82 14.90 3.15
C ILE A 310 -4.34 14.99 3.35
N GLY A 311 -4.86 16.21 3.55
CA GLY A 311 -6.29 16.44 3.74
C GLY A 311 -7.08 16.60 2.45
N ASP A 312 -6.37 16.91 1.35
CA ASP A 312 -6.93 17.08 0.02
C ASP A 312 -5.92 16.52 -1.01
N PRO A 313 -5.88 15.20 -1.23
CA PRO A 313 -4.93 14.55 -2.14
C PRO A 313 -5.34 14.74 -3.60
N TYR A 314 -5.50 16.00 -4.03
CA TYR A 314 -6.02 16.33 -5.35
C TYR A 314 -5.04 15.96 -6.46
N LEU A 315 -5.53 15.19 -7.43
CA LEU A 315 -4.79 14.78 -8.63
C LEU A 315 -5.40 15.42 -9.88
N TYR A 316 -4.54 15.79 -10.81
CA TYR A 316 -4.86 16.23 -12.16
C TYR A 316 -4.49 15.13 -13.16
N ASP A 317 -5.16 15.12 -14.30
CA ASP A 317 -4.68 14.44 -15.49
C ASP A 317 -3.92 15.46 -16.35
N VAL A 318 -2.63 15.21 -16.59
CA VAL A 318 -1.79 16.02 -17.48
C VAL A 318 -1.62 15.28 -18.80
N TYR A 319 -2.25 15.80 -19.84
CA TYR A 319 -2.13 15.30 -21.20
C TYR A 319 -0.97 15.99 -21.91
N THR A 320 -0.06 15.21 -22.49
CA THR A 320 1.05 15.72 -23.30
C THR A 320 0.86 15.25 -24.73
N VAL A 321 0.66 16.18 -25.66
CA VAL A 321 0.30 15.93 -27.06
C VAL A 321 1.47 16.30 -27.96
N LEU A 322 1.94 15.35 -28.77
CA LEU A 322 2.94 15.62 -29.81
C LEU A 322 2.26 15.89 -31.15
N LYS A 323 2.77 16.88 -31.90
CA LYS A 323 2.27 17.22 -33.24
C LYS A 323 3.40 17.33 -34.26
N VAL A 324 3.14 16.87 -35.48
CA VAL A 324 4.00 17.11 -36.66
C VAL A 324 3.11 17.69 -37.75
N GLU A 325 3.50 18.83 -38.31
CA GLU A 325 2.69 19.57 -39.31
C GLU A 325 1.22 19.78 -38.86
N GLY A 326 1.02 20.03 -37.56
CA GLY A 326 -0.30 20.22 -36.95
C GLY A 326 -1.11 18.93 -36.70
N LYS A 327 -0.65 17.76 -37.13
CA LYS A 327 -1.30 16.47 -36.88
C LYS A 327 -0.79 15.85 -35.59
N VAL A 328 -1.69 15.30 -34.77
CA VAL A 328 -1.32 14.58 -33.55
C VAL A 328 -0.64 13.27 -33.92
N VAL A 329 0.58 13.08 -33.42
CA VAL A 329 1.37 11.85 -33.61
C VAL A 329 1.48 11.02 -32.33
N ASP A 330 1.23 11.63 -31.17
CA ASP A 330 1.14 10.94 -29.88
C ASP A 330 0.38 11.78 -28.86
N CYS A 331 -0.23 11.14 -27.88
CA CYS A 331 -0.84 11.75 -26.72
C CYS A 331 -0.77 10.76 -25.56
N ASP A 332 -0.12 11.16 -24.47
CA ASP A 332 -0.02 10.39 -23.24
C ASP A 332 -0.66 11.15 -22.06
N ARG A 333 -1.11 10.40 -21.05
CA ARG A 333 -1.77 10.92 -19.86
C ARG A 333 -1.01 10.50 -18.61
N THR A 334 -0.51 11.48 -17.88
CA THR A 334 0.09 11.28 -16.56
C THR A 334 -0.84 11.85 -15.49
N THR A 335 -1.30 11.01 -14.56
CA THR A 335 -2.05 11.46 -13.37
C THR A 335 -1.06 11.86 -12.28
N THR A 336 -1.10 13.11 -11.82
CA THR A 336 -0.18 13.63 -10.79
C THR A 336 -0.80 14.76 -9.98
N GLY A 337 -0.17 15.15 -8.88
CA GLY A 337 -0.60 16.24 -8.00
C GLY A 337 0.50 17.29 -7.82
N PHE A 338 0.10 18.54 -7.63
CA PHE A 338 1.06 19.64 -7.41
C PHE A 338 1.07 20.04 -5.95
N ARG A 339 2.26 20.03 -5.34
CA ARG A 339 2.48 20.43 -3.96
C ARG A 339 3.83 21.10 -3.81
N LYS A 340 3.86 22.15 -2.99
CA LYS A 340 5.11 22.72 -2.47
C LYS A 340 5.52 21.91 -1.25
N ALA A 341 6.75 21.38 -1.23
CA ALA A 341 7.32 20.70 -0.08
C ALA A 341 8.55 21.45 0.42
N GLU A 342 8.62 21.69 1.73
CA GLU A 342 9.80 22.24 2.39
C GLU A 342 10.19 21.35 3.58
N PHE A 343 11.50 21.17 3.76
CA PHE A 343 12.08 20.30 4.78
C PHE A 343 12.96 21.17 5.68
N LYS A 344 12.51 21.38 6.92
CA LYS A 344 13.15 22.32 7.85
C LYS A 344 13.74 21.58 9.04
N GLY A 345 14.85 22.08 9.55
CA GLY A 345 15.33 21.74 10.89
C GLY A 345 14.84 22.75 11.93
N GLY A 346 15.09 22.45 13.20
CA GLY A 346 14.97 23.41 14.30
C GLY A 346 13.82 23.13 15.27
N ILE A 347 13.99 23.63 16.50
CA ILE A 347 13.05 23.48 17.61
C ILE A 347 11.75 24.24 17.31
N GLY A 348 10.61 23.56 17.44
CA GLY A 348 9.27 24.12 17.24
C GLY A 348 8.87 24.36 15.78
N THR A 349 9.83 24.40 14.85
CA THR A 349 9.61 24.80 13.45
C THR A 349 10.06 23.76 12.41
N GLY A 350 10.91 22.82 12.82
CA GLY A 350 11.43 21.77 11.96
C GLY A 350 10.37 20.75 11.52
N GLY A 351 10.71 19.94 10.54
CA GLY A 351 9.87 18.91 9.93
C GLY A 351 9.42 19.24 8.52
N VAL A 352 8.34 18.59 8.10
CA VAL A 352 7.82 18.68 6.73
C VAL A 352 6.74 19.73 6.66
N HIS A 353 6.82 20.61 5.67
CA HIS A 353 5.80 21.59 5.37
C HIS A 353 5.26 21.33 3.96
N LEU A 354 3.94 21.15 3.85
CA LEU A 354 3.25 21.00 2.58
C LEU A 354 2.36 22.22 2.36
N ASN A 355 2.56 22.90 1.24
CA ASN A 355 1.79 24.08 0.86
C ASN A 355 1.80 25.15 1.98
N ASP A 356 2.99 25.47 2.48
CA ASP A 356 3.27 26.42 3.58
C ASP A 356 2.72 26.03 4.97
N GLU A 357 2.15 24.83 5.11
CA GLU A 357 1.62 24.31 6.38
C GLU A 357 2.45 23.16 6.94
N PHE A 358 2.72 23.19 8.25
CA PHE A 358 3.42 22.10 8.92
C PHE A 358 2.58 20.81 8.93
N VAL A 359 3.23 19.70 8.65
CA VAL A 359 2.65 18.37 8.65
C VAL A 359 3.46 17.47 9.58
N TYR A 360 2.79 16.96 10.61
CA TYR A 360 3.34 15.87 11.39
C TYR A 360 3.07 14.53 10.68
N LEU A 361 4.15 13.80 10.38
CA LEU A 361 4.07 12.48 9.76
C LEU A 361 3.80 11.41 10.83
N LYS A 362 2.75 10.63 10.65
CA LYS A 362 2.32 9.58 11.58
C LYS A 362 1.83 8.37 10.80
N GLY A 363 2.46 7.23 11.00
CA GLY A 363 2.05 6.02 10.29
C GLY A 363 3.01 4.87 10.50
N PHE A 364 3.42 4.22 9.40
CA PHE A 364 3.92 2.84 9.47
C PHE A 364 5.14 2.59 8.58
N ALA A 365 5.90 1.52 8.88
CA ALA A 365 6.95 1.02 8.00
C ALA A 365 6.60 -0.40 7.54
N GLN A 366 6.34 -0.63 6.24
CA GLN A 366 5.73 -1.85 5.68
C GLN A 366 6.71 -2.57 4.75
N ARG A 367 6.79 -3.92 4.69
CA ARG A 367 7.54 -4.54 3.58
C ARG A 367 6.86 -4.20 2.26
N SER A 368 7.66 -4.07 1.22
CA SER A 368 7.15 -3.79 -0.13
C SER A 368 6.52 -5.01 -0.81
N ALA A 369 6.61 -6.17 -0.15
CA ALA A 369 5.85 -7.34 -0.55
C ALA A 369 4.34 -7.10 -0.29
N ASP A 370 3.98 -6.41 0.80
CA ASP A 370 2.61 -6.09 1.22
C ASP A 370 1.66 -7.30 1.12
N GLU A 371 2.17 -8.52 1.26
CA GLU A 371 1.47 -9.71 0.83
C GLU A 371 0.17 -9.97 1.62
N TRP A 372 -0.72 -10.78 1.03
CA TRP A 372 -1.96 -11.19 1.65
C TRP A 372 -1.99 -12.71 1.83
N ALA A 373 -2.28 -13.19 3.05
CA ALA A 373 -2.27 -14.62 3.32
C ALA A 373 -3.28 -15.38 2.42
N GLY A 374 -2.79 -16.37 1.68
CA GLY A 374 -3.55 -17.12 0.66
C GLY A 374 -3.51 -16.54 -0.76
N LEU A 375 -3.01 -15.32 -0.95
CA LEU A 375 -2.84 -14.66 -2.26
C LEU A 375 -1.38 -14.28 -2.57
N GLY A 376 -0.51 -14.23 -1.56
CA GLY A 376 0.86 -13.75 -1.69
C GLY A 376 0.91 -12.25 -2.03
N GLN A 377 1.95 -11.81 -2.73
CA GLN A 377 2.14 -10.42 -3.18
C GLN A 377 1.23 -10.02 -4.36
N ALA A 378 0.60 -10.99 -5.04
CA ALA A 378 -0.09 -10.80 -6.30
C ALA A 378 -1.62 -10.80 -6.13
N TYR A 379 -2.16 -9.70 -5.57
CA TYR A 379 -3.60 -9.50 -5.38
C TYR A 379 -4.11 -8.24 -6.10
N PRO A 380 -5.42 -8.11 -6.35
CA PRO A 380 -5.98 -7.06 -7.20
C PRO A 380 -5.80 -5.62 -6.69
N ASP A 381 -5.73 -4.67 -7.63
CA ASP A 381 -5.56 -3.22 -7.39
C ASP A 381 -6.46 -2.62 -6.29
N TRP A 382 -7.75 -2.94 -6.29
CA TRP A 382 -8.69 -2.39 -5.31
C TRP A 382 -8.37 -2.81 -3.86
N MET A 383 -7.65 -3.91 -3.65
CA MET A 383 -7.23 -4.36 -2.31
C MET A 383 -6.03 -3.55 -1.79
N HIS A 384 -5.18 -3.00 -2.66
CA HIS A 384 -4.16 -2.02 -2.27
C HIS A 384 -4.82 -0.71 -1.81
N ASP A 385 -5.87 -0.26 -2.53
CA ASP A 385 -6.69 0.86 -2.08
C ASP A 385 -7.41 0.56 -0.75
N PHE A 386 -7.85 -0.68 -0.53
CA PHE A 386 -8.43 -1.11 0.73
C PHE A 386 -7.44 -0.95 1.89
N THR A 387 -6.18 -1.36 1.72
CA THR A 387 -5.12 -1.16 2.71
C THR A 387 -4.84 0.34 2.95
N ALA A 388 -4.68 1.13 1.88
CA ALA A 388 -4.46 2.59 1.98
C ALA A 388 -5.63 3.30 2.70
N LYS A 389 -6.86 2.89 2.41
CA LYS A 389 -8.06 3.38 3.08
C LYS A 389 -8.02 3.07 4.58
N MET A 390 -7.67 1.85 4.98
CA MET A 390 -7.56 1.51 6.41
C MET A 390 -6.49 2.34 7.13
N ILE A 391 -5.35 2.59 6.49
CA ILE A 391 -4.31 3.49 7.03
C ILE A 391 -4.88 4.89 7.29
N ARG A 392 -5.66 5.45 6.34
CA ARG A 392 -6.33 6.75 6.54
C ARG A 392 -7.44 6.70 7.58
N GLU A 393 -8.16 5.59 7.70
CA GLU A 393 -9.23 5.41 8.69
C GLU A 393 -8.68 5.36 10.13
N CYS A 394 -7.43 4.94 10.33
CA CYS A 394 -6.72 5.14 11.60
C CYS A 394 -5.89 6.44 11.64
N HIS A 395 -6.17 7.39 10.74
CA HIS A 395 -5.53 8.70 10.61
C HIS A 395 -4.03 8.70 10.28
N GLY A 396 -3.45 7.56 9.91
CA GLY A 396 -2.07 7.47 9.44
C GLY A 396 -1.91 8.18 8.10
N ASN A 397 -0.88 8.99 7.92
CA ASN A 397 -0.62 9.82 6.73
C ASN A 397 0.80 9.63 6.16
N TYR A 398 1.50 8.60 6.62
CA TYR A 398 2.90 8.36 6.33
C TYR A 398 3.17 6.85 6.23
N ILE A 399 3.89 6.43 5.20
CA ILE A 399 4.39 5.06 5.07
C ILE A 399 5.85 5.07 4.61
N ARG A 400 6.66 4.25 5.25
CA ARG A 400 7.99 3.89 4.76
C ARG A 400 7.95 2.49 4.18
N TRP A 401 8.43 2.33 2.95
CA TRP A 401 8.58 1.02 2.34
C TRP A 401 9.90 0.37 2.75
N MET A 402 9.85 -0.93 3.08
CA MET A 402 10.96 -1.71 3.58
C MET A 402 11.27 -2.89 2.64
N HIS A 403 12.52 -3.17 2.28
CA HIS A 403 13.57 -2.16 2.07
C HIS A 403 13.91 -2.03 0.57
N VAL A 404 12.90 -2.28 -0.27
CA VAL A 404 12.95 -2.12 -1.72
C VAL A 404 11.86 -1.17 -2.17
N ALA A 405 11.92 -0.64 -3.39
CA ALA A 405 10.87 0.23 -3.90
C ALA A 405 9.48 -0.48 -3.86
N PRO A 406 8.39 0.28 -3.60
CA PRO A 406 7.05 -0.28 -3.58
C PRO A 406 6.62 -0.80 -4.95
N GLN A 407 5.47 -1.46 -5.00
CA GLN A 407 4.77 -1.71 -6.26
C GLN A 407 4.16 -0.41 -6.82
N LYS A 408 3.91 -0.37 -8.13
CA LYS A 408 3.32 0.82 -8.76
C LYS A 408 1.93 1.14 -8.20
N VAL A 409 1.12 0.11 -8.05
CA VAL A 409 -0.23 0.20 -7.49
C VAL A 409 -0.23 0.74 -6.06
N ASP A 410 0.70 0.29 -5.21
CA ASP A 410 0.86 0.77 -3.83
C ASP A 410 1.21 2.25 -3.80
N ALA A 411 2.24 2.64 -4.56
CA ALA A 411 2.67 4.04 -4.62
C ALA A 411 1.53 4.96 -5.09
N ASP A 412 0.77 4.53 -6.09
CA ASP A 412 -0.36 5.29 -6.61
C ASP A 412 -1.54 5.33 -5.63
N ALA A 413 -1.80 4.25 -4.88
CA ALA A 413 -2.81 4.22 -3.82
C ALA A 413 -2.46 5.24 -2.72
N MET A 414 -1.21 5.27 -2.26
CA MET A 414 -0.77 6.25 -1.28
C MET A 414 -0.94 7.70 -1.77
N ALA A 415 -0.70 7.96 -3.06
CA ALA A 415 -0.95 9.27 -3.67
C ALA A 415 -2.44 9.64 -3.69
N ARG A 416 -3.30 8.69 -4.02
CA ARG A 416 -4.77 8.80 -4.02
C ARG A 416 -5.34 9.08 -2.63
N TYR A 417 -4.77 8.48 -1.59
CA TYR A 417 -5.26 8.57 -0.21
C TYR A 417 -4.56 9.64 0.65
N GLY A 418 -3.59 10.38 0.10
CA GLY A 418 -2.89 11.45 0.83
C GLY A 418 -1.94 10.90 1.89
N ILE A 419 -1.18 9.86 1.55
CA ILE A 419 -0.20 9.22 2.43
C ILE A 419 1.20 9.50 1.89
N VAL A 420 2.00 10.24 2.64
CA VAL A 420 3.40 10.54 2.31
C VAL A 420 4.25 9.28 2.35
N GLN A 421 5.17 9.13 1.39
CA GLN A 421 5.98 7.93 1.24
C GLN A 421 7.49 8.20 1.37
N VAL A 422 8.17 7.27 2.03
CA VAL A 422 9.61 7.02 1.84
C VAL A 422 9.78 5.86 0.86
N CYS A 423 10.48 6.11 -0.24
CA CYS A 423 10.79 5.11 -1.25
C CYS A 423 12.29 4.77 -1.19
N PRO A 424 12.67 3.54 -0.78
CA PRO A 424 14.05 3.10 -0.80
C PRO A 424 14.49 2.66 -2.20
N ALA A 425 15.79 2.39 -2.33
CA ALA A 425 16.37 1.71 -3.49
C ALA A 425 16.06 0.20 -3.45
N GLY A 426 17.08 -0.61 -3.16
CA GLY A 426 16.97 -1.98 -2.70
C GLY A 426 18.05 -2.24 -1.66
N ASP A 427 17.67 -2.77 -0.50
CA ASP A 427 18.57 -3.02 0.62
C ASP A 427 18.14 -4.26 1.41
N LYS A 428 19.05 -4.71 2.26
CA LYS A 428 18.77 -5.52 3.45
C LYS A 428 18.99 -4.69 4.71
N GLU A 429 20.20 -4.66 5.27
CA GLU A 429 20.51 -3.89 6.50
C GLU A 429 22.03 -3.66 6.70
N ARG A 430 22.78 -3.37 5.62
CA ARG A 430 24.21 -2.99 5.71
C ARG A 430 24.58 -2.05 4.56
N ASP A 431 25.73 -1.39 4.68
CA ASP A 431 26.28 -0.65 3.55
C ASP A 431 26.85 -1.63 2.52
N ALA A 432 26.35 -1.56 1.30
CA ALA A 432 26.79 -2.40 0.19
C ALA A 432 28.17 -1.96 -0.28
N ILE A 433 28.97 -2.89 -0.83
CA ILE A 433 30.29 -2.56 -1.39
C ILE A 433 30.44 -3.13 -2.81
N GLY A 434 31.34 -2.53 -3.59
CA GLY A 434 31.64 -3.00 -4.95
C GLY A 434 30.40 -3.09 -5.83
N ARG A 435 30.23 -4.22 -6.55
CA ARG A 435 29.13 -4.39 -7.50
C ARG A 435 27.74 -4.30 -6.86
N GLN A 436 27.56 -4.71 -5.60
CA GLN A 436 26.26 -4.58 -4.91
C GLN A 436 25.87 -3.11 -4.71
N TRP A 437 26.84 -2.23 -4.49
CA TRP A 437 26.59 -0.79 -4.42
C TRP A 437 26.23 -0.21 -5.79
N ASP A 438 26.90 -0.64 -6.87
CA ASP A 438 26.53 -0.25 -8.23
C ASP A 438 25.08 -0.68 -8.58
N GLN A 439 24.73 -1.93 -8.26
CA GLN A 439 23.36 -2.45 -8.42
C GLN A 439 22.34 -1.59 -7.65
N ARG A 440 22.71 -1.10 -6.46
CA ARG A 440 21.87 -0.22 -5.65
C ARG A 440 21.66 1.16 -6.27
N LEU A 441 22.72 1.77 -6.83
CA LEU A 441 22.61 3.01 -7.62
C LEU A 441 21.74 2.82 -8.87
N GLU A 442 21.86 1.67 -9.53
CA GLU A 442 21.05 1.32 -10.70
C GLU A 442 19.57 1.26 -10.36
N VAL A 443 19.18 0.52 -9.31
CA VAL A 443 17.76 0.40 -8.93
C VAL A 443 17.20 1.70 -8.37
N MET A 444 18.00 2.53 -7.68
CA MET A 444 17.55 3.87 -7.25
C MET A 444 17.26 4.78 -8.45
N ARG A 445 18.12 4.78 -9.47
CA ARG A 445 17.87 5.52 -10.72
C ARG A 445 16.57 5.06 -11.37
N ILE A 446 16.36 3.75 -11.48
CA ILE A 446 15.17 3.18 -12.10
C ILE A 446 13.92 3.59 -11.30
N ALA A 447 13.97 3.49 -9.96
CA ALA A 447 12.87 3.91 -9.09
C ALA A 447 12.55 5.40 -9.26
N MET A 448 13.55 6.28 -9.27
CA MET A 448 13.34 7.72 -9.49
C MET A 448 12.65 7.99 -10.83
N ILE A 449 13.15 7.43 -11.94
CA ILE A 449 12.57 7.63 -13.27
C ILE A 449 11.11 7.15 -13.32
N TYR A 450 10.84 5.98 -12.73
CA TYR A 450 9.52 5.36 -12.76
C TYR A 450 8.49 6.07 -11.86
N TYR A 451 8.94 6.65 -10.74
CA TYR A 451 8.07 7.19 -9.70
C TYR A 451 8.10 8.73 -9.54
N ARG A 452 8.96 9.47 -10.26
CA ARG A 452 9.15 10.93 -10.09
C ARG A 452 7.90 11.78 -10.33
N ASN A 453 6.85 11.25 -10.95
CA ASN A 453 5.55 11.93 -11.10
C ASN A 453 4.55 11.60 -9.96
N ASN A 454 4.90 10.74 -9.00
CA ASN A 454 4.05 10.45 -7.86
C ASN A 454 4.18 11.59 -6.81
N PRO A 455 3.11 12.33 -6.50
CA PRO A 455 3.19 13.50 -5.62
C PRO A 455 3.45 13.16 -4.16
N SER A 456 3.19 11.91 -3.76
CA SER A 456 3.23 11.50 -2.36
C SER A 456 4.59 10.97 -1.90
N ILE A 457 5.46 10.57 -2.83
CA ILE A 457 6.86 10.29 -2.51
C ILE A 457 7.55 11.63 -2.25
N LEU A 458 8.04 11.81 -1.02
CA LEU A 458 8.80 12.99 -0.60
C LEU A 458 10.24 12.66 -0.23
N PHE A 459 10.52 11.39 0.07
CA PHE A 459 11.81 10.92 0.53
C PHE A 459 12.30 9.77 -0.35
N TRP A 460 13.52 9.91 -0.86
CA TRP A 460 14.29 8.81 -1.42
C TRP A 460 15.22 8.27 -0.33
N GLU A 461 15.19 6.97 -0.07
CA GLU A 461 15.99 6.35 1.00
C GLU A 461 17.20 5.61 0.43
N ALA A 462 18.38 6.13 0.74
CA ALA A 462 19.68 5.61 0.34
C ALA A 462 20.07 4.33 1.08
N GLY A 463 19.44 4.01 2.22
CA GLY A 463 19.89 3.00 3.20
C GLY A 463 18.81 2.62 4.21
N ASN A 464 18.64 1.32 4.44
CA ASN A 464 18.06 0.79 5.68
C ASN A 464 19.12 0.77 6.80
N THR A 465 20.29 1.37 6.62
CA THR A 465 21.28 1.60 7.66
C THR A 465 22.15 2.78 7.26
N VAL A 466 23.04 3.22 8.14
CA VAL A 466 24.01 4.26 7.79
C VAL A 466 24.89 3.76 6.63
N VAL A 467 25.02 4.57 5.59
CA VAL A 467 25.96 4.36 4.47
C VAL A 467 27.18 5.26 4.65
N THR A 468 28.28 5.02 3.92
CA THR A 468 29.41 5.96 3.91
C THR A 468 28.99 7.35 3.38
N ALA A 469 29.75 8.39 3.75
CA ALA A 469 29.52 9.74 3.24
C ALA A 469 29.66 9.84 1.71
N GLU A 470 30.54 9.03 1.11
CA GLU A 470 30.70 8.93 -0.34
C GLU A 470 29.44 8.33 -1.00
N HIS A 471 28.96 7.21 -0.48
CA HIS A 471 27.73 6.57 -0.94
C HIS A 471 26.50 7.48 -0.79
N MET A 472 26.40 8.20 0.33
CA MET A 472 25.36 9.20 0.54
C MET A 472 25.45 10.33 -0.51
N GLN A 473 26.66 10.80 -0.82
CA GLN A 473 26.88 11.85 -1.83
C GLN A 473 26.44 11.37 -3.23
N GLN A 474 26.80 10.14 -3.61
CA GLN A 474 26.40 9.55 -4.89
C GLN A 474 24.87 9.44 -5.01
N MET A 475 24.17 9.07 -3.94
CA MET A 475 22.70 9.03 -3.92
C MET A 475 22.06 10.42 -4.03
N VAL A 476 22.62 11.43 -3.37
CA VAL A 476 22.18 12.84 -3.52
C VAL A 476 22.43 13.34 -4.94
N ASP A 477 23.57 13.03 -5.53
CA ASP A 477 23.89 13.41 -6.91
C ASP A 477 22.95 12.71 -7.91
N LEU A 478 22.58 11.46 -7.63
CA LEU A 478 21.61 10.71 -8.41
C LEU A 478 20.23 11.36 -8.36
N ARG A 479 19.76 11.75 -7.18
CA ARG A 479 18.52 12.53 -7.01
C ARG A 479 18.58 13.83 -7.80
N LYS A 480 19.66 14.62 -7.66
CA LYS A 480 19.83 15.89 -8.39
C LYS A 480 19.85 15.70 -9.90
N LYS A 481 20.29 14.54 -10.38
CA LYS A 481 20.32 14.23 -11.81
C LYS A 481 18.95 13.82 -12.36
N TRP A 482 18.21 12.95 -11.65
CA TRP A 482 17.02 12.30 -12.20
C TRP A 482 15.69 12.85 -11.67
N ASP A 483 15.75 13.60 -10.56
CA ASP A 483 14.61 14.28 -9.93
C ASP A 483 15.03 15.62 -9.28
N PRO A 484 15.59 16.57 -10.06
CA PRO A 484 16.09 17.85 -9.55
C PRO A 484 14.98 18.73 -8.95
N GLU A 485 13.82 18.78 -9.60
CA GLU A 485 12.72 19.72 -9.33
C GLU A 485 11.52 19.04 -8.65
N GLY A 486 11.69 17.80 -8.18
CA GLY A 486 10.61 17.03 -7.56
C GLY A 486 10.19 17.57 -6.20
N GLY A 487 10.95 18.48 -5.60
CA GLY A 487 10.76 18.91 -4.21
C GLY A 487 10.88 17.73 -3.24
N ARG A 488 11.84 16.83 -3.48
CA ARG A 488 12.11 15.62 -2.68
C ARG A 488 13.51 15.67 -2.09
N VAL A 489 13.74 14.89 -1.05
CA VAL A 489 15.02 14.82 -0.33
C VAL A 489 15.55 13.39 -0.28
N MET A 490 16.88 13.27 -0.17
CA MET A 490 17.60 12.01 -0.07
C MET A 490 18.25 11.85 1.31
N GLY A 491 18.14 10.66 1.90
CA GLY A 491 18.64 10.38 3.25
C GLY A 491 18.66 8.89 3.54
N THR A 492 18.98 8.52 4.78
CA THR A 492 19.08 7.11 5.18
C THR A 492 18.60 6.94 6.62
N ARG A 493 18.24 5.71 7.00
CA ARG A 493 18.05 5.35 8.40
C ARG A 493 19.38 5.35 9.14
N GLY A 494 19.48 6.15 10.19
CA GLY A 494 20.57 6.13 11.15
C GLY A 494 20.52 4.90 12.07
N ASN A 495 21.66 4.58 12.66
CA ASN A 495 21.82 3.48 13.62
C ASN A 495 22.64 3.96 14.83
N GLY A 496 23.17 3.04 15.65
CA GLY A 496 24.01 3.38 16.82
C GLY A 496 25.44 3.85 16.49
N ASP A 497 25.84 3.95 15.23
CA ASP A 497 27.19 4.35 14.82
C ASP A 497 27.32 5.87 14.76
N ASP A 498 27.66 6.50 15.88
CA ASP A 498 27.81 7.96 15.98
C ASP A 498 28.84 8.55 15.00
N PRO A 499 30.03 7.96 14.77
CA PRO A 499 30.96 8.41 13.74
C PRO A 499 30.39 8.42 12.31
N ALA A 500 29.80 7.31 11.85
CA ALA A 500 29.26 7.21 10.49
C ALA A 500 28.08 8.17 10.30
N ASN A 501 27.19 8.23 11.28
CA ASN A 501 26.09 9.18 11.31
C ASN A 501 26.58 10.65 11.22
N THR A 502 27.65 10.99 11.95
CA THR A 502 28.25 12.32 11.91
C THR A 502 28.83 12.63 10.53
N ALA A 503 29.50 11.65 9.91
CA ALA A 503 30.11 11.79 8.58
C ALA A 503 29.08 12.09 7.47
N ILE A 504 27.87 11.49 7.52
CA ILE A 504 26.82 11.74 6.52
C ILE A 504 26.00 13.00 6.78
N THR A 505 26.03 13.54 8.00
CA THR A 505 25.24 14.72 8.41
C THR A 505 25.34 15.91 7.44
N PRO A 506 26.52 16.31 6.93
CA PRO A 506 26.62 17.43 5.99
C PRO A 506 26.10 17.13 4.57
N VAL A 507 25.84 15.87 4.21
CA VAL A 507 25.46 15.43 2.86
C VAL A 507 23.98 15.09 2.78
N ALA A 508 23.45 14.31 3.74
CA ALA A 508 22.05 13.90 3.75
C ALA A 508 21.10 15.10 3.90
N GLU A 509 19.95 15.00 3.24
CA GLU A 509 18.95 16.07 3.12
C GLU A 509 17.76 15.85 4.09
N TYR A 510 17.62 14.64 4.62
CA TYR A 510 16.84 14.31 5.80
C TYR A 510 17.53 13.17 6.57
N TYR A 511 17.06 12.91 7.79
CA TYR A 511 17.67 11.91 8.68
C TYR A 511 16.61 10.94 9.18
N GLY A 512 16.71 9.67 8.80
CA GLY A 512 15.96 8.60 9.45
C GLY A 512 16.61 8.22 10.77
N VAL A 513 15.82 7.84 11.76
CA VAL A 513 16.27 7.28 13.04
C VAL A 513 15.46 6.06 13.39
N MET A 514 15.91 5.36 14.43
CA MET A 514 15.21 4.25 15.03
C MET A 514 15.22 4.39 16.55
N ILE A 515 14.06 4.27 17.18
CA ILE A 515 13.97 3.80 18.56
C ILE A 515 14.21 2.29 18.56
N GLY A 516 15.36 1.87 19.06
CA GLY A 516 15.78 0.49 18.97
C GLY A 516 16.25 -0.08 20.30
N GLN A 517 15.39 -0.91 20.90
CA GLN A 517 15.80 -2.06 21.68
C GLN A 517 15.17 -3.31 21.04
N ASP A 518 15.97 -4.18 20.46
CA ASP A 518 15.61 -5.57 20.24
C ASP A 518 15.74 -6.33 21.57
N ALA A 519 14.64 -6.85 22.10
CA ALA A 519 14.66 -7.59 23.36
C ALA A 519 15.53 -8.86 23.31
N LYS A 520 15.84 -9.37 22.11
CA LYS A 520 16.68 -10.56 21.90
C LYS A 520 18.17 -10.24 21.82
N THR A 521 18.55 -9.06 21.32
CA THR A 521 19.96 -8.73 21.01
C THR A 521 20.49 -7.45 21.65
N ASP A 522 19.62 -6.58 22.17
CA ASP A 522 19.99 -5.23 22.56
C ASP A 522 19.79 -5.00 24.07
N ALA A 523 20.89 -5.05 24.81
CA ALA A 523 20.90 -4.55 26.18
C ALA A 523 21.04 -3.02 26.18
N LEU A 524 20.09 -2.32 26.79
CA LEU A 524 20.17 -0.86 26.94
C LEU A 524 21.07 -0.47 28.12
N ALA A 525 21.87 0.58 27.94
CA ALA A 525 22.66 1.20 29.00
C ALA A 525 21.90 2.31 29.78
N GLY A 526 20.61 2.51 29.52
CA GLY A 526 19.76 3.55 30.13
C GLY A 526 18.64 4.02 29.20
N GLN A 527 17.68 4.81 29.70
CA GLN A 527 16.55 5.32 28.90
C GLN A 527 16.99 6.24 27.75
N ASP A 528 18.09 6.97 27.90
CA ASP A 528 18.61 7.84 26.83
C ASP A 528 19.18 7.05 25.63
N ALA A 529 19.56 5.77 25.85
CA ALA A 529 20.20 4.92 24.84
C ALA A 529 19.21 4.29 23.84
N ILE A 530 17.90 4.49 24.02
CA ILE A 530 16.88 3.90 23.13
C ILE A 530 16.83 4.56 21.75
N PHE A 531 17.26 5.82 21.64
CA PHE A 531 17.16 6.61 20.42
C PHE A 531 18.45 6.52 19.60
N ARG A 532 18.50 5.56 18.68
CA ARG A 532 19.68 5.32 17.84
C ARG A 532 19.84 6.43 16.82
N GLY A 533 21.05 6.96 16.75
CA GLY A 533 21.37 8.00 15.79
C GLY A 533 20.63 9.32 16.05
N TYR A 534 20.17 9.57 17.28
CA TYR A 534 19.71 10.91 17.63
C TYR A 534 20.87 11.91 17.57
N SER A 535 20.60 13.12 17.09
CA SER A 535 21.53 14.25 17.21
C SER A 535 20.77 15.56 17.10
N ALA A 536 21.01 16.48 18.04
CA ALA A 536 20.50 17.86 17.95
C ALA A 536 21.01 18.56 16.68
N ALA A 537 22.26 18.29 16.26
CA ALA A 537 22.82 18.88 15.05
C ALA A 537 22.05 18.43 13.77
N ARG A 538 21.59 17.18 13.73
CA ARG A 538 20.75 16.67 12.64
C ARG A 538 19.35 17.26 12.69
N ARG A 539 18.71 17.23 13.87
CA ARG A 539 17.40 17.86 14.11
C ARG A 539 17.37 19.33 13.68
N ASP A 540 18.40 20.09 14.01
CA ASP A 540 18.46 21.53 13.74
C ASP A 540 18.74 21.85 12.27
N ARG A 541 19.16 20.85 11.48
CA ARG A 541 19.49 21.00 10.06
C ARG A 541 18.34 20.63 9.14
N ALA A 542 17.68 19.49 9.37
CA ALA A 542 16.63 18.97 8.50
C ALA A 542 15.67 18.04 9.29
N PRO A 543 14.57 17.57 8.68
CA PRO A 543 13.66 16.65 9.34
C PRO A 543 14.36 15.38 9.83
N LEU A 544 14.16 15.08 11.11
CA LEU A 544 14.61 13.86 11.78
C LEU A 544 13.38 12.98 12.03
N ILE A 545 13.24 11.88 11.29
CA ILE A 545 12.02 11.06 11.26
C ILE A 545 12.27 9.64 11.77
N GLU A 546 11.33 9.08 12.53
CA GLU A 546 11.32 7.64 12.84
C GLU A 546 11.06 6.83 11.58
N THR A 547 11.68 5.67 11.49
CA THR A 547 11.62 4.83 10.30
C THR A 547 11.20 3.39 10.56
N GLU A 548 11.17 2.89 11.80
CA GLU A 548 10.75 1.50 12.12
C GLU A 548 10.67 1.20 13.63
N ASP A 549 9.89 1.97 14.39
CA ASP A 549 9.71 1.79 15.84
C ASP A 549 8.69 0.68 16.20
N PHE A 550 8.67 0.27 17.46
CA PHE A 550 7.70 -0.68 18.04
C PHE A 550 7.73 -2.06 17.38
N ARG A 551 8.91 -2.70 17.44
CA ARG A 551 9.20 -4.04 16.89
C ARG A 551 8.48 -5.20 17.56
N ASP A 552 7.70 -4.90 18.60
CA ASP A 552 6.93 -5.84 19.39
C ASP A 552 5.91 -6.62 18.54
N GLU A 553 5.55 -7.81 19.01
CA GLU A 553 4.66 -8.73 18.29
C GLU A 553 3.52 -9.18 19.21
N GLY A 554 2.28 -8.99 18.74
CA GLY A 554 1.06 -9.40 19.41
C GLY A 554 0.04 -9.92 18.39
N ALA A 555 -0.29 -11.20 18.49
CA ALA A 555 -1.29 -11.82 17.63
C ALA A 555 -2.71 -11.38 18.03
N ARG A 556 -3.61 -11.33 17.04
CA ARG A 556 -5.00 -10.87 17.22
C ARG A 556 -5.78 -11.71 18.25
N ARG A 557 -5.70 -13.04 18.11
CA ARG A 557 -6.52 -14.06 18.81
C ARG A 557 -6.45 -14.12 20.33
N PHE A 558 -5.50 -13.41 20.94
CA PHE A 558 -5.33 -13.39 22.40
C PHE A 558 -5.92 -12.10 22.95
N TRP A 559 -7.17 -12.07 23.39
CA TRP A 559 -7.77 -10.82 23.88
C TRP A 559 -7.04 -10.22 25.09
N ASP A 560 -7.09 -10.95 26.20
CA ASP A 560 -6.55 -10.59 27.51
C ASP A 560 -6.52 -11.83 28.42
N PRO A 561 -5.93 -11.77 29.63
CA PRO A 561 -5.79 -12.93 30.51
C PRO A 561 -7.10 -13.58 30.99
N TYR A 562 -8.25 -12.94 30.79
CA TYR A 562 -9.55 -13.36 31.33
C TYR A 562 -10.45 -14.02 30.28
N SER A 563 -9.97 -14.13 29.05
CA SER A 563 -10.78 -14.54 27.89
C SER A 563 -10.50 -15.99 27.48
N PRO A 564 -11.56 -16.81 27.28
CA PRO A 564 -11.41 -18.10 26.63
C PRO A 564 -11.06 -17.97 25.14
N PRO A 565 -10.40 -19.00 24.55
CA PRO A 565 -9.87 -20.19 25.22
C PRO A 565 -8.50 -19.96 25.88
N TYR A 566 -7.90 -18.78 25.72
CA TYR A 566 -6.49 -18.49 26.01
C TYR A 566 -6.24 -17.78 27.36
N TYR A 567 -6.93 -18.23 28.41
CA TYR A 567 -6.77 -17.65 29.75
C TYR A 567 -5.30 -17.56 30.18
N GLY A 568 -4.85 -16.36 30.54
CA GLY A 568 -3.49 -16.10 31.01
C GLY A 568 -2.39 -16.57 30.06
N PHE A 569 -2.59 -16.36 28.75
CA PHE A 569 -1.69 -16.71 27.65
C PHE A 569 -0.20 -16.72 28.04
N LYS A 570 0.49 -17.76 27.58
CA LYS A 570 1.94 -17.92 27.70
C LYS A 570 2.52 -18.06 26.31
N LYS A 571 3.55 -17.26 26.04
CA LYS A 571 4.31 -17.33 24.80
C LYS A 571 4.98 -18.70 24.65
N GLY A 572 5.29 -19.07 23.40
CA GLY A 572 6.02 -20.28 23.07
C GLY A 572 7.46 -20.26 23.63
N PRO A 573 8.16 -21.41 23.58
CA PRO A 573 9.50 -21.56 24.16
C PRO A 573 10.55 -20.63 23.56
N ASP A 574 10.48 -20.34 22.25
CA ASP A 574 11.46 -19.52 21.53
C ASP A 574 10.93 -18.13 21.15
N ASP A 575 9.69 -17.84 21.58
CA ASP A 575 9.03 -16.57 21.37
C ASP A 575 9.69 -15.47 22.21
N THR A 576 9.82 -14.28 21.65
CA THR A 576 10.37 -13.13 22.36
C THR A 576 9.30 -12.42 23.19
N TYR A 577 8.12 -12.21 22.60
CA TYR A 577 7.10 -11.33 23.17
C TYR A 577 5.95 -12.12 23.81
N GLN A 578 5.43 -11.61 24.92
CA GLN A 578 4.25 -12.16 25.60
C GLN A 578 3.20 -11.05 25.71
N TYR A 579 2.56 -10.75 24.58
CA TYR A 579 1.47 -9.79 24.54
C TYR A 579 0.17 -10.46 24.10
N GLU A 580 -0.87 -10.28 24.90
CA GLU A 580 -2.26 -10.32 24.43
C GLU A 580 -2.60 -9.00 23.69
N SER A 581 -3.59 -9.01 22.81
CA SER A 581 -4.13 -7.87 22.06
C SER A 581 -4.35 -6.61 22.92
N GLU A 582 -4.90 -6.76 24.14
CA GLU A 582 -5.05 -5.64 25.08
C GLU A 582 -3.68 -5.05 25.49
N SER A 583 -2.77 -5.91 25.96
CA SER A 583 -1.44 -5.49 26.42
C SER A 583 -0.56 -4.96 25.27
N PHE A 584 -0.69 -5.51 24.06
CA PHE A 584 0.01 -5.05 22.86
C PHE A 584 -0.42 -3.63 22.48
N ALA A 585 -1.74 -3.36 22.51
CA ALA A 585 -2.26 -2.03 22.27
C ALA A 585 -1.76 -1.02 23.32
N LEU A 586 -1.77 -1.39 24.61
CA LEU A 586 -1.27 -0.53 25.68
C LEU A 586 0.24 -0.25 25.55
N ALA A 587 1.04 -1.26 25.19
CA ALA A 587 2.47 -1.10 24.91
C ALA A 587 2.69 -0.15 23.72
N GLY A 588 1.89 -0.29 22.66
CA GLY A 588 1.92 0.61 21.51
C GLY A 588 1.55 2.05 21.85
N VAL A 589 0.54 2.26 22.71
CA VAL A 589 0.17 3.59 23.20
C VAL A 589 1.30 4.23 23.99
N LYS A 590 1.93 3.47 24.90
CA LYS A 590 3.08 3.95 25.65
C LYS A 590 4.21 4.37 24.70
N ARG A 591 4.54 3.52 23.73
CA ARG A 591 5.62 3.79 22.79
C ARG A 591 5.32 5.01 21.91
N TYR A 592 4.09 5.12 21.40
CA TYR A 592 3.67 6.29 20.63
C TYR A 592 3.77 7.58 21.45
N TRP A 593 3.39 7.54 22.73
CA TRP A 593 3.47 8.69 23.63
C TRP A 593 4.91 9.21 23.82
N GLU A 594 5.89 8.31 23.96
CA GLU A 594 7.32 8.67 24.03
C GLU A 594 7.75 9.49 22.81
N TYR A 595 7.17 9.23 21.63
CA TYR A 595 7.38 10.03 20.42
C TYR A 595 6.57 11.31 20.40
N TRP A 596 5.28 11.20 20.73
CA TRP A 596 4.32 12.28 20.61
C TRP A 596 4.65 13.43 21.55
N GLU A 597 5.07 13.16 22.79
CA GLU A 597 5.51 14.20 23.73
C GLU A 597 6.81 14.89 23.28
N ASN A 598 7.64 14.19 22.51
CA ASN A 598 8.93 14.63 21.98
C ASN A 598 8.88 15.15 20.52
N ARG A 599 7.68 15.44 20.01
CA ARG A 599 7.47 15.91 18.64
C ARG A 599 8.12 17.27 18.38
N ILE A 600 8.62 17.48 17.16
CA ILE A 600 9.40 18.67 16.77
C ILE A 600 8.63 19.98 16.92
N SER A 601 7.30 19.94 16.90
CA SER A 601 6.44 21.12 17.11
C SER A 601 6.44 21.62 18.56
N ASN A 602 7.07 20.89 19.49
CA ASN A 602 7.29 21.38 20.86
C ASN A 602 8.29 22.55 20.83
N THR A 603 8.07 23.57 21.66
CA THR A 603 8.97 24.71 21.79
C THR A 603 10.06 24.51 22.84
N ASP A 604 9.93 23.50 23.70
CA ASP A 604 10.97 23.10 24.65
C ASP A 604 12.06 22.28 23.93
N PRO A 605 13.32 22.73 23.89
CA PRO A 605 14.41 22.00 23.26
C PRO A 605 14.60 20.56 23.75
N ALA A 606 14.24 20.27 25.01
CA ALA A 606 14.36 18.92 25.58
C ALA A 606 13.33 17.93 25.01
N HIS A 607 12.22 18.47 24.50
CA HIS A 607 11.07 17.72 23.99
C HIS A 607 10.75 18.02 22.51
N ALA A 608 11.60 18.76 21.82
CA ALA A 608 11.50 19.00 20.39
C ALA A 608 12.55 18.14 19.67
N LYS A 609 12.18 16.94 19.24
CA LYS A 609 13.14 15.97 18.67
C LYS A 609 12.76 15.50 17.27
N TRP A 610 11.51 15.13 17.03
CA TRP A 610 11.18 14.32 15.86
C TRP A 610 10.09 14.90 14.97
N ALA A 611 10.32 14.85 13.65
CA ALA A 611 9.41 15.34 12.63
C ALA A 611 8.38 14.32 12.13
N GLY A 612 8.56 13.03 12.46
CA GLY A 612 7.67 11.98 12.03
C GLY A 612 7.83 10.68 12.80
N TYR A 613 6.77 9.87 12.79
CA TYR A 613 6.66 8.58 13.47
C TYR A 613 6.23 7.46 12.52
N ALA A 614 6.99 6.36 12.46
CA ALA A 614 6.60 5.10 11.82
C ALA A 614 6.67 3.94 12.81
N SER A 615 5.52 3.32 13.10
CA SER A 615 5.50 2.01 13.76
C SER A 615 5.67 0.91 12.73
N ILE A 616 6.54 -0.06 13.00
CA ILE A 616 6.88 -1.12 12.06
C ILE A 616 5.69 -2.05 11.80
N TYR A 617 5.46 -2.34 10.54
CA TYR A 617 4.32 -3.04 9.94
C TYR A 617 2.98 -2.34 10.16
N PHE A 618 2.23 -2.09 9.09
CA PHE A 618 0.80 -1.90 9.18
C PHE A 618 0.08 -3.25 9.21
N THR A 619 0.55 -4.23 8.45
CA THR A 619 -0.05 -5.57 8.28
C THR A 619 0.89 -6.67 8.77
N ASP A 620 0.38 -7.80 9.26
CA ASP A 620 1.25 -8.95 9.59
C ASP A 620 1.83 -9.57 8.31
N GLU A 621 3.14 -9.79 8.28
CA GLU A 621 3.87 -10.20 7.07
C GLU A 621 4.62 -11.52 7.28
N ASN A 622 4.71 -12.35 6.23
CA ASN A 622 5.45 -13.62 6.15
C ASN A 622 6.96 -13.39 5.95
N ALA A 623 7.47 -12.37 6.62
CA ALA A 623 8.88 -11.96 6.67
C ALA A 623 9.55 -12.48 7.96
N ASP A 624 10.73 -11.96 8.31
CA ASP A 624 11.39 -12.23 9.58
C ASP A 624 10.50 -11.87 10.78
N GLY A 625 10.54 -12.65 11.87
CA GLY A 625 9.74 -12.46 13.09
C GLY A 625 10.52 -12.72 14.38
N ARG A 626 9.88 -12.65 15.53
CA ARG A 626 10.46 -13.01 16.84
C ARG A 626 9.56 -13.91 17.68
N GLN A 627 8.40 -14.31 17.15
CA GLN A 627 7.59 -15.42 17.67
C GLN A 627 8.00 -16.74 17.03
N ASP A 628 9.28 -17.10 17.21
CA ASP A 628 10.01 -18.16 16.49
C ASP A 628 9.44 -19.59 16.73
N SER A 629 8.42 -19.74 17.57
CA SER A 629 7.81 -21.04 17.90
C SER A 629 6.29 -21.07 17.79
N SER A 630 5.61 -19.96 17.49
CA SER A 630 4.15 -19.89 17.57
C SER A 630 3.43 -19.24 16.40
N GLU A 631 4.08 -18.42 15.56
CA GLU A 631 3.40 -17.70 14.48
C GLU A 631 3.97 -18.01 13.09
N VAL A 632 3.10 -18.10 12.08
CA VAL A 632 3.50 -18.24 10.65
C VAL A 632 3.82 -16.90 9.97
N ALA A 633 3.76 -15.81 10.73
CA ALA A 633 3.98 -14.45 10.26
C ALA A 633 4.54 -13.59 11.39
N ARG A 634 5.17 -12.47 11.05
CA ARG A 634 5.56 -11.46 12.03
C ARG A 634 4.32 -10.69 12.44
N VAL A 635 3.91 -10.86 13.68
CA VAL A 635 2.64 -10.31 14.18
C VAL A 635 2.77 -8.90 14.77
N SER A 636 3.63 -8.06 14.18
CA SER A 636 3.83 -6.64 14.55
C SER A 636 2.79 -5.70 13.92
N GLY A 637 2.01 -6.18 12.95
CA GLY A 637 1.00 -5.42 12.24
C GLY A 637 -0.12 -4.94 13.15
N LYS A 638 -0.77 -3.87 12.71
CA LYS A 638 -1.92 -3.23 13.39
C LYS A 638 -3.19 -3.93 12.94
N VAL A 639 -3.15 -4.47 11.73
CA VAL A 639 -4.07 -5.45 11.20
C VAL A 639 -3.32 -6.76 10.96
N ASP A 640 -4.03 -7.88 10.92
CA ASP A 640 -3.43 -9.17 10.57
C ASP A 640 -3.18 -9.32 9.05
N ALA A 641 -2.64 -10.46 8.62
CA ALA A 641 -2.28 -10.72 7.22
C ALA A 641 -3.46 -10.72 6.24
N VAL A 642 -4.71 -10.75 6.74
CA VAL A 642 -5.95 -10.62 5.95
C VAL A 642 -6.69 -9.29 6.24
N ARG A 643 -5.96 -8.32 6.82
CA ARG A 643 -6.43 -6.96 7.14
C ARG A 643 -7.62 -6.94 8.12
N LEU A 644 -7.70 -7.89 9.04
CA LEU A 644 -8.59 -7.76 10.20
C LEU A 644 -7.91 -6.95 11.31
N PRO A 645 -8.56 -5.91 11.86
CA PRO A 645 -7.93 -5.01 12.81
C PRO A 645 -7.72 -5.65 14.19
N LYS A 646 -6.55 -5.39 14.79
CA LYS A 646 -6.24 -5.71 16.18
C LYS A 646 -6.65 -4.55 17.11
N GLY A 647 -6.60 -4.74 18.43
CA GLY A 647 -6.86 -3.66 19.40
C GLY A 647 -5.98 -2.42 19.18
N ILE A 648 -4.72 -2.62 18.79
CA ILE A 648 -3.77 -1.53 18.53
C ILE A 648 -4.14 -0.68 17.30
N TYR A 649 -4.86 -1.22 16.30
CA TYR A 649 -5.36 -0.41 15.18
C TYR A 649 -6.31 0.69 15.67
N PHE A 650 -7.22 0.32 16.58
CA PHE A 650 -8.14 1.28 17.18
C PHE A 650 -7.45 2.24 18.16
N ALA A 651 -6.38 1.79 18.83
CA ALA A 651 -5.51 2.68 19.59
C ALA A 651 -4.91 3.77 18.68
N HIS A 652 -4.34 3.39 17.54
CA HIS A 652 -3.80 4.32 16.54
C HIS A 652 -4.88 5.25 15.99
N ARG A 653 -6.10 4.77 15.73
CA ARG A 653 -7.23 5.61 15.33
C ARG A 653 -7.47 6.73 16.34
N VAL A 654 -7.57 6.39 17.62
CA VAL A 654 -7.81 7.39 18.67
C VAL A 654 -6.60 8.33 18.83
N MET A 655 -5.39 7.79 18.99
CA MET A 655 -4.20 8.61 19.26
C MET A 655 -3.89 9.60 18.13
N GLN A 656 -4.10 9.18 16.87
CA GLN A 656 -3.77 9.97 15.69
C GLN A 656 -4.94 10.85 15.21
N SER A 657 -6.11 10.79 15.85
CA SER A 657 -7.22 11.66 15.49
C SER A 657 -6.97 13.11 15.96
N GLU A 658 -7.34 14.08 15.12
CA GLU A 658 -7.34 15.51 15.48
C GLU A 658 -8.66 15.94 16.15
N THR A 659 -9.66 15.06 16.18
CA THR A 659 -10.96 15.28 16.82
C THR A 659 -11.18 14.32 17.99
N PRO A 660 -12.00 14.67 18.99
CA PRO A 660 -12.30 13.77 20.10
C PRO A 660 -12.81 12.41 19.61
N ASP A 661 -12.17 11.35 20.07
CA ASP A 661 -12.49 9.95 19.81
C ASP A 661 -12.16 9.13 21.08
N LEU A 662 -12.76 7.95 21.20
CA LEU A 662 -12.39 6.97 22.20
C LEU A 662 -12.57 5.54 21.72
N HIS A 663 -11.83 4.63 22.36
CA HIS A 663 -11.95 3.21 22.17
C HIS A 663 -11.97 2.45 23.50
N LEU A 664 -13.04 1.67 23.74
CA LEU A 664 -13.07 0.63 24.76
C LEU A 664 -12.28 -0.58 24.25
N LEU A 665 -11.14 -0.86 24.89
CA LEU A 665 -10.25 -1.94 24.48
C LEU A 665 -10.81 -3.30 24.92
N GLY A 666 -10.68 -4.30 24.05
CA GLY A 666 -11.14 -5.67 24.31
C GLY A 666 -12.63 -5.90 23.97
N HIS A 667 -13.28 -6.77 24.74
CA HIS A 667 -14.69 -7.11 24.61
C HIS A 667 -15.40 -7.16 25.97
N TRP A 668 -16.72 -7.39 25.98
CA TRP A 668 -17.53 -7.50 27.21
C TRP A 668 -18.30 -8.82 27.33
N SER A 669 -17.63 -9.92 27.01
CA SER A 669 -18.20 -11.28 26.99
C SER A 669 -17.27 -12.25 27.72
N TYR A 670 -17.32 -12.25 29.05
CA TYR A 670 -16.49 -13.09 29.90
C TYR A 670 -17.32 -14.18 30.58
N PRO A 671 -16.72 -15.28 31.08
CA PRO A 671 -17.43 -16.17 31.99
C PRO A 671 -17.73 -15.46 33.31
N LEU A 672 -18.77 -15.88 34.04
CA LEU A 672 -19.06 -15.35 35.38
C LEU A 672 -17.97 -15.72 36.40
N ALA A 673 -17.33 -16.88 36.22
CA ALA A 673 -16.20 -17.33 37.01
C ALA A 673 -15.05 -17.75 36.10
N GLN A 674 -13.83 -17.39 36.49
CA GLN A 674 -12.59 -17.80 35.84
C GLN A 674 -12.28 -19.28 36.11
N PRO A 675 -11.32 -19.90 35.41
CA PRO A 675 -10.97 -21.31 35.62
C PRO A 675 -10.58 -21.68 37.06
N ASP A 676 -10.14 -20.71 37.87
CA ASP A 676 -9.84 -20.89 39.30
C ASP A 676 -11.06 -20.79 40.23
N GLY A 677 -12.26 -20.62 39.66
CA GLY A 677 -13.53 -20.51 40.36
C GLY A 677 -13.84 -19.12 40.90
N LYS A 678 -12.94 -18.14 40.76
CA LYS A 678 -13.18 -16.77 41.24
C LYS A 678 -14.04 -15.98 40.26
N PRO A 679 -14.84 -14.99 40.73
CA PRO A 679 -15.55 -14.09 39.84
C PRO A 679 -14.60 -13.36 38.88
N THR A 680 -15.04 -13.15 37.64
CA THR A 680 -14.26 -12.35 36.68
C THR A 680 -14.23 -10.89 37.12
N VAL A 681 -13.03 -10.41 37.43
CA VAL A 681 -12.75 -9.02 37.78
C VAL A 681 -11.51 -8.60 37.01
N LYS A 682 -11.60 -7.52 36.22
CA LYS A 682 -10.45 -7.01 35.45
C LYS A 682 -10.35 -5.49 35.49
N THR A 683 -9.21 -4.97 35.07
CA THR A 683 -9.07 -3.56 34.72
C THR A 683 -9.67 -3.33 33.34
N VAL A 684 -10.51 -2.31 33.19
CA VAL A 684 -11.02 -1.87 31.88
C VAL A 684 -10.19 -0.68 31.42
N TYR A 685 -9.74 -0.72 30.17
CA TYR A 685 -8.97 0.36 29.55
C TYR A 685 -9.80 1.08 28.48
N VAL A 686 -9.83 2.40 28.57
CA VAL A 686 -10.37 3.28 27.52
C VAL A 686 -9.24 4.10 26.97
N ILE A 687 -8.98 4.01 25.67
CA ILE A 687 -8.06 4.91 24.98
C ILE A 687 -8.89 6.11 24.53
N ALA A 688 -8.54 7.33 24.92
CA ALA A 688 -9.26 8.52 24.50
C ALA A 688 -8.30 9.69 24.23
N ASN A 689 -8.68 10.58 23.31
CA ASN A 689 -7.96 11.81 23.03
C ASN A 689 -8.90 13.03 23.18
N HIS A 690 -8.33 14.22 23.34
CA HIS A 690 -9.07 15.50 23.36
C HIS A 690 -10.29 15.51 24.29
N VAL A 691 -10.18 14.90 25.47
CA VAL A 691 -11.19 14.86 26.53
C VAL A 691 -10.58 15.27 27.88
N ASP A 692 -11.39 15.88 28.75
CA ASP A 692 -10.99 16.22 30.11
C ASP A 692 -11.07 15.00 31.05
N GLN A 693 -12.01 14.10 30.77
CA GLN A 693 -12.30 12.93 31.59
C GLN A 693 -13.06 11.87 30.81
N VAL A 694 -12.96 10.62 31.29
CA VAL A 694 -13.77 9.49 30.83
C VAL A 694 -14.59 8.97 32.00
N GLU A 695 -15.89 8.76 31.79
CA GLU A 695 -16.77 8.03 32.70
C GLU A 695 -17.04 6.62 32.15
N LEU A 696 -16.97 5.60 33.01
CA LEU A 696 -17.33 4.23 32.68
C LEU A 696 -18.66 3.86 33.34
N LEU A 697 -19.59 3.29 32.58
CA LEU A 697 -20.89 2.85 33.05
C LEU A 697 -21.09 1.36 32.73
N LEU A 698 -21.61 0.61 33.70
CA LEU A 698 -22.04 -0.77 33.52
C LEU A 698 -23.54 -0.86 33.77
N ASN A 699 -24.30 -1.29 32.76
CA ASN A 699 -25.76 -1.38 32.80
C ASN A 699 -26.43 -0.08 33.26
N GLY A 700 -25.91 1.06 32.78
CA GLY A 700 -26.39 2.40 33.12
C GLY A 700 -25.95 2.95 34.48
N LYS A 701 -25.24 2.15 35.30
CA LYS A 701 -24.67 2.60 36.57
C LYS A 701 -23.22 3.03 36.38
N SER A 702 -22.90 4.25 36.81
CA SER A 702 -21.52 4.75 36.82
C SER A 702 -20.62 3.89 37.72
N LEU A 703 -19.45 3.54 37.18
CA LEU A 703 -18.35 2.87 37.87
C LEU A 703 -17.24 3.86 38.28
N GLY A 704 -17.40 5.14 37.96
CA GLY A 704 -16.45 6.20 38.27
C GLY A 704 -16.01 7.01 37.06
N VAL A 705 -15.25 8.06 37.34
CA VAL A 705 -14.69 9.00 36.37
C VAL A 705 -13.18 9.03 36.52
N ASN A 706 -12.44 8.84 35.44
CA ASN A 706 -10.99 8.99 35.40
C ASN A 706 -10.63 10.30 34.65
N LYS A 707 -9.76 11.12 35.26
CA LYS A 707 -9.30 12.43 34.76
C LYS A 707 -7.80 12.48 34.44
N THR A 708 -7.08 11.39 34.69
CA THR A 708 -5.63 11.36 34.64
C THR A 708 -5.20 10.20 33.76
N PRO A 709 -5.07 10.42 32.44
CA PRO A 709 -4.65 9.35 31.54
C PRO A 709 -3.20 8.96 31.78
N GLU A 710 -2.92 7.67 31.71
CA GLU A 710 -1.57 7.12 31.59
C GLU A 710 -1.09 7.29 30.14
N ASN A 711 0.18 7.69 29.96
CA ASN A 711 0.79 7.91 28.63
C ASN A 711 -0.06 8.82 27.71
N GLY A 712 -0.71 9.83 28.30
CA GLY A 712 -1.53 10.81 27.60
C GLY A 712 -2.90 10.34 27.09
N TYR A 713 -3.13 9.02 26.95
CA TYR A 713 -4.32 8.50 26.27
C TYR A 713 -5.10 7.41 27.03
N VAL A 714 -4.49 6.71 28.00
CA VAL A 714 -5.10 5.53 28.62
C VAL A 714 -5.83 5.89 29.92
N TYR A 715 -7.15 5.73 29.93
CA TYR A 715 -7.99 5.85 31.12
C TYR A 715 -8.33 4.46 31.65
N SER A 716 -7.71 4.08 32.77
CA SER A 716 -7.88 2.78 33.41
C SER A 716 -8.97 2.81 34.50
N PHE A 717 -9.72 1.72 34.62
CA PHE A 717 -10.72 1.49 35.66
C PHE A 717 -10.46 0.13 36.28
N ALA A 718 -9.83 0.12 37.46
CA ALA A 718 -9.42 -1.11 38.13
C ALA A 718 -10.60 -1.84 38.78
N ALA A 719 -10.43 -3.15 38.98
CA ALA A 719 -11.33 -4.00 39.75
C ALA A 719 -12.81 -3.97 39.30
N VAL A 720 -13.05 -3.87 37.99
CA VAL A 720 -14.40 -3.93 37.43
C VAL A 720 -14.86 -5.39 37.41
N ALA A 721 -15.87 -5.70 38.24
CA ALA A 721 -16.52 -7.00 38.23
C ALA A 721 -17.38 -7.16 36.99
N PHE A 722 -17.19 -8.26 36.27
CA PHE A 722 -17.99 -8.57 35.10
C PHE A 722 -19.46 -8.81 35.48
N ALA A 723 -20.36 -8.12 34.79
CA ALA A 723 -21.77 -8.44 34.75
C ALA A 723 -22.25 -8.39 33.29
N PRO A 724 -23.01 -9.40 32.82
CA PRO A 724 -23.58 -9.37 31.48
C PRO A 724 -24.41 -8.11 31.23
N GLY A 725 -24.34 -7.58 30.01
CA GLY A 725 -25.12 -6.43 29.57
C GLY A 725 -24.29 -5.44 28.77
N MET A 726 -24.37 -4.15 29.11
CA MET A 726 -23.73 -3.06 28.36
C MET A 726 -22.67 -2.37 29.20
N LEU A 727 -21.44 -2.34 28.68
CA LEU A 727 -20.35 -1.51 29.19
C LEU A 727 -20.19 -0.30 28.29
N LYS A 728 -20.37 0.90 28.83
CA LYS A 728 -20.32 2.16 28.08
C LYS A 728 -19.22 3.08 28.63
N ALA A 729 -18.41 3.66 27.74
CA ALA A 729 -17.47 4.72 28.07
C ALA A 729 -17.95 6.04 27.47
N VAL A 730 -17.81 7.14 28.22
CA VAL A 730 -18.21 8.50 27.80
C VAL A 730 -17.05 9.46 28.04
N GLY A 731 -16.46 9.97 26.96
CA GLY A 731 -15.47 11.03 26.98
C GLY A 731 -16.13 12.40 27.00
N THR A 732 -15.74 13.25 27.95
CA THR A 732 -16.32 14.58 28.16
C THR A 732 -15.27 15.66 27.94
N LEU A 733 -15.62 16.72 27.22
CA LEU A 733 -14.81 17.93 27.04
C LEU A 733 -15.64 19.17 27.39
N ASN A 734 -15.12 20.04 28.24
CA ASN A 734 -15.80 21.24 28.74
C ASN A 734 -17.21 20.93 29.29
N GLY A 735 -17.33 19.82 30.03
CA GLY A 735 -18.59 19.37 30.64
C GLY A 735 -19.62 18.79 29.67
N LYS A 736 -19.28 18.58 28.39
CA LYS A 736 -20.17 17.97 27.38
C LYS A 736 -19.63 16.62 26.88
N PRO A 737 -20.47 15.58 26.73
CA PRO A 737 -20.09 14.36 26.04
C PRO A 737 -19.66 14.67 24.60
N VAL A 738 -18.47 14.24 24.21
CA VAL A 738 -17.91 14.45 22.86
C VAL A 738 -17.57 13.14 22.14
N ALA A 739 -17.38 12.04 22.88
CA ALA A 739 -17.18 10.71 22.33
C ALA A 739 -17.82 9.66 23.26
N GLU A 740 -18.39 8.60 22.70
CA GLU A 740 -18.90 7.47 23.46
C GLU A 740 -18.78 6.17 22.67
N GLN A 741 -18.56 5.06 23.38
CA GLN A 741 -18.60 3.71 22.81
C GLN A 741 -19.29 2.78 23.81
N THR A 742 -19.98 1.78 23.29
CA THR A 742 -20.59 0.72 24.10
C THR A 742 -20.15 -0.65 23.58
N LEU A 743 -19.80 -1.54 24.49
CA LEU A 743 -19.65 -2.97 24.26
C LEU A 743 -20.83 -3.71 24.88
N THR A 744 -21.35 -4.72 24.18
CA THR A 744 -22.48 -5.52 24.63
C THR A 744 -22.04 -6.97 24.81
N THR A 745 -22.48 -7.61 25.89
CA THR A 745 -22.24 -9.05 26.10
C THR A 745 -22.96 -9.86 25.03
N ALA A 746 -22.18 -10.59 24.24
CA ALA A 746 -22.67 -11.55 23.26
C ALA A 746 -23.33 -12.75 23.97
N GLY A 747 -24.42 -13.25 23.38
CA GLY A 747 -25.04 -14.50 23.81
C GLY A 747 -24.28 -15.73 23.32
N ALA A 748 -24.87 -16.91 23.51
CA ALA A 748 -24.31 -18.14 22.94
C ALA A 748 -24.26 -18.07 21.40
N ALA A 749 -23.20 -18.64 20.82
CA ALA A 749 -23.06 -18.80 19.38
C ALA A 749 -24.27 -19.52 18.78
N ALA A 750 -24.87 -18.92 17.75
CA ALA A 750 -26.13 -19.41 17.18
C ALA A 750 -26.05 -19.62 15.65
N ARG A 751 -25.31 -18.77 14.94
CA ARG A 751 -25.23 -18.83 13.48
C ARG A 751 -23.91 -18.29 12.94
N ILE A 752 -23.59 -18.69 11.72
CA ILE A 752 -22.52 -18.09 10.92
C ILE A 752 -23.11 -16.89 10.16
N LYS A 753 -22.32 -15.84 9.97
CA LYS A 753 -22.62 -14.70 9.10
C LYS A 753 -21.48 -14.55 8.09
N LEU A 754 -21.83 -14.43 6.81
CA LEU A 754 -20.90 -14.18 5.72
C LEU A 754 -21.13 -12.77 5.17
N THR A 755 -20.08 -11.97 5.09
CA THR A 755 -20.13 -10.61 4.52
C THR A 755 -19.12 -10.50 3.37
N PRO A 756 -19.58 -10.47 2.10
CA PRO A 756 -18.68 -10.30 0.96
C PRO A 756 -18.20 -8.85 0.85
N ILE A 757 -16.95 -8.65 0.43
CA ILE A 757 -16.32 -7.37 0.12
C ILE A 757 -15.69 -7.51 -1.27
N LEU A 758 -16.02 -6.56 -2.14
CA LEU A 758 -15.76 -6.61 -3.58
C LEU A 758 -15.08 -5.32 -4.03
N GLY A 759 -14.42 -5.39 -5.20
CA GLY A 759 -14.06 -4.19 -5.95
C GLY A 759 -15.29 -3.36 -6.34
N PRO A 760 -15.11 -2.08 -6.68
CA PRO A 760 -16.21 -1.13 -6.88
C PRO A 760 -17.05 -1.42 -8.13
N GLU A 761 -16.53 -2.19 -9.08
CA GLU A 761 -17.26 -2.64 -10.26
C GLU A 761 -17.89 -4.04 -10.06
N GLY A 762 -17.87 -4.56 -8.84
CA GLY A 762 -18.21 -5.95 -8.54
C GLY A 762 -17.10 -6.93 -8.92
N LEU A 763 -17.35 -8.23 -8.77
CA LEU A 763 -16.36 -9.26 -9.09
C LEU A 763 -16.20 -9.40 -10.61
N GLN A 764 -14.97 -9.35 -11.11
CA GLN A 764 -14.64 -9.46 -12.53
C GLN A 764 -14.10 -10.86 -12.85
N ALA A 765 -14.55 -11.47 -13.96
CA ALA A 765 -14.09 -12.78 -14.41
C ALA A 765 -12.82 -12.65 -15.29
N ASP A 766 -11.75 -12.08 -14.73
CA ASP A 766 -10.45 -11.91 -15.41
C ASP A 766 -9.40 -12.96 -14.99
N GLY A 767 -9.71 -13.79 -13.98
CA GLY A 767 -8.76 -14.77 -13.43
C GLY A 767 -7.85 -14.21 -12.32
N GLU A 768 -7.96 -12.93 -11.99
CA GLU A 768 -7.16 -12.20 -10.99
C GLU A 768 -8.02 -11.70 -9.83
N ASP A 769 -9.19 -11.13 -10.14
CA ASP A 769 -10.03 -10.43 -9.18
C ASP A 769 -10.53 -11.34 -8.05
N VAL A 770 -10.75 -10.74 -6.89
CA VAL A 770 -11.03 -11.45 -5.64
C VAL A 770 -12.30 -10.93 -5.02
N VAL A 771 -13.08 -11.85 -4.42
CA VAL A 771 -14.03 -11.50 -3.37
C VAL A 771 -13.45 -11.91 -2.02
N LEU A 772 -13.39 -10.96 -1.10
CA LEU A 772 -13.11 -11.23 0.31
C LEU A 772 -14.43 -11.56 1.01
N ILE A 773 -14.41 -12.49 1.96
CA ILE A 773 -15.60 -12.86 2.72
C ILE A 773 -15.23 -12.89 4.19
N ASP A 774 -15.79 -11.97 4.97
CA ASP A 774 -15.73 -12.04 6.44
C ASP A 774 -16.66 -13.15 6.91
N VAL A 775 -16.10 -14.05 7.71
CA VAL A 775 -16.77 -15.21 8.30
C VAL A 775 -16.85 -14.99 9.80
N GLU A 776 -18.04 -14.62 10.26
CA GLU A 776 -18.29 -14.33 11.68
C GLU A 776 -19.15 -15.42 12.31
N VAL A 777 -18.86 -15.75 13.57
CA VAL A 777 -19.81 -16.48 14.43
C VAL A 777 -20.52 -15.48 15.32
N VAL A 778 -21.84 -15.48 15.25
CA VAL A 778 -22.69 -14.50 15.93
C VAL A 778 -23.75 -15.18 16.80
N ASP A 779 -24.20 -14.46 17.83
CA ASP A 779 -25.29 -14.88 18.70
C ASP A 779 -26.66 -14.77 17.99
N ALA A 780 -27.74 -15.13 18.69
CA ALA A 780 -29.10 -15.05 18.13
C ALA A 780 -29.52 -13.62 17.74
N ARG A 781 -28.93 -12.58 18.34
CA ARG A 781 -29.18 -11.16 18.03
C ARG A 781 -28.27 -10.63 16.90
N GLY A 782 -27.25 -11.40 16.51
CA GLY A 782 -26.28 -11.01 15.49
C GLY A 782 -25.05 -10.29 16.03
N GLU A 783 -24.85 -10.28 17.35
CA GLU A 783 -23.62 -9.80 17.97
C GLU A 783 -22.51 -10.83 17.73
N ARG A 784 -21.31 -10.41 17.32
CA ARG A 784 -20.15 -11.31 17.20
C ARG A 784 -19.87 -11.94 18.55
N VAL A 785 -19.59 -13.24 18.57
CA VAL A 785 -19.14 -13.94 19.79
C VAL A 785 -17.62 -13.79 19.87
N PRO A 786 -17.08 -12.84 20.65
CA PRO A 786 -15.66 -12.48 20.58
C PRO A 786 -14.74 -13.58 21.13
N THR A 787 -15.28 -14.62 21.75
CA THR A 787 -14.52 -15.74 22.33
C THR A 787 -14.58 -17.01 21.47
N ASP A 788 -15.18 -16.93 20.28
CA ASP A 788 -15.32 -18.08 19.40
C ASP A 788 -14.06 -18.29 18.54
N ASP A 789 -13.40 -19.43 18.70
CA ASP A 789 -12.07 -19.72 18.10
C ASP A 789 -12.03 -21.11 17.42
N ASP A 790 -13.14 -21.54 16.82
CA ASP A 790 -13.32 -22.92 16.36
C ASP A 790 -13.52 -23.03 14.84
N ARG A 791 -13.27 -24.23 14.32
CA ARG A 791 -13.27 -24.56 12.89
C ARG A 791 -14.62 -24.29 12.24
N VAL A 792 -14.62 -23.58 11.13
CA VAL A 792 -15.72 -23.45 10.17
C VAL A 792 -15.33 -24.16 8.88
N ASP A 793 -16.21 -25.00 8.35
CA ASP A 793 -16.04 -25.70 7.08
C ASP A 793 -16.69 -24.94 5.94
N PHE A 794 -16.05 -24.92 4.77
CA PHE A 794 -16.48 -24.21 3.58
C PHE A 794 -16.74 -25.15 2.40
N ALA A 795 -17.71 -24.77 1.57
CA ALA A 795 -17.87 -25.27 0.22
C ALA A 795 -17.91 -24.08 -0.74
N CYS A 796 -17.13 -24.13 -1.83
CA CYS A 796 -17.10 -23.11 -2.87
C CYS A 796 -17.44 -23.77 -4.20
N VAL A 797 -18.52 -23.32 -4.85
CA VAL A 797 -19.03 -23.86 -6.11
C VAL A 797 -19.23 -22.73 -7.11
N GLY A 798 -18.75 -22.90 -8.33
CA GLY A 798 -18.83 -21.88 -9.39
C GLY A 798 -17.50 -21.73 -10.12
N PRO A 799 -17.41 -20.85 -11.12
CA PRO A 799 -16.20 -20.65 -11.92
C PRO A 799 -15.17 -19.78 -11.17
N ALA A 800 -14.61 -20.32 -10.10
CA ALA A 800 -13.66 -19.63 -9.22
C ALA A 800 -12.67 -20.60 -8.56
N THR A 801 -11.60 -20.04 -8.01
CA THR A 801 -10.60 -20.75 -7.21
C THR A 801 -10.69 -20.30 -5.77
N TRP A 802 -10.93 -21.24 -4.85
CA TRP A 802 -10.83 -20.99 -3.41
C TRP A 802 -9.38 -20.69 -3.03
N ARG A 803 -9.16 -19.61 -2.27
CA ARG A 803 -7.83 -19.23 -1.76
C ARG A 803 -7.73 -19.28 -0.23
N GLY A 804 -8.87 -19.41 0.44
CA GLY A 804 -8.92 -19.53 1.90
C GLY A 804 -8.48 -18.26 2.61
N GLY A 805 -8.03 -18.42 3.85
CA GLY A 805 -7.41 -17.38 4.66
C GLY A 805 -6.25 -18.00 5.42
N TYR A 806 -6.03 -17.59 6.66
CA TYR A 806 -5.03 -18.22 7.53
C TYR A 806 -5.45 -18.18 9.02
N ASN A 807 -4.78 -19.00 9.82
CA ASN A 807 -4.76 -18.87 11.27
C ASN A 807 -3.30 -18.65 11.68
N SER A 808 -2.99 -17.50 12.28
CA SER A 808 -1.59 -17.09 12.54
C SER A 808 -0.83 -18.11 13.39
N GLY A 809 -1.52 -18.69 14.38
CA GLY A 809 -0.96 -19.67 15.29
C GLY A 809 -0.92 -21.11 14.78
N LYS A 810 -1.22 -21.35 13.50
CA LYS A 810 -1.37 -22.70 12.94
C LYS A 810 -0.62 -22.83 11.61
N VAL A 811 0.32 -23.77 11.61
CA VAL A 811 0.94 -24.30 10.39
C VAL A 811 -0.12 -24.93 9.48
N ASP A 812 0.16 -24.94 8.17
CA ASP A 812 -0.70 -25.52 7.14
C ASP A 812 -2.17 -25.07 7.19
N SER A 813 -2.44 -23.83 7.62
CA SER A 813 -3.80 -23.30 7.72
C SER A 813 -4.34 -22.74 6.39
N THR A 814 -3.46 -22.29 5.50
CA THR A 814 -3.84 -21.71 4.20
C THR A 814 -4.44 -22.74 3.24
N ASN A 815 -5.22 -22.29 2.25
CA ASN A 815 -5.82 -23.06 1.16
C ASN A 815 -6.85 -24.16 1.55
N ASN A 816 -6.96 -24.52 2.83
CA ASN A 816 -7.94 -25.49 3.31
C ASN A 816 -9.37 -25.00 3.07
N LEU A 817 -10.29 -25.92 2.79
CA LEU A 817 -11.75 -25.67 2.80
C LEU A 817 -12.31 -25.65 4.24
N TYR A 818 -11.49 -25.27 5.20
CA TYR A 818 -11.89 -25.00 6.58
C TYR A 818 -10.91 -23.99 7.17
N LEU A 819 -11.38 -23.20 8.14
CA LEU A 819 -10.55 -22.25 8.87
C LEU A 819 -11.16 -22.02 10.25
N ASN A 820 -10.34 -21.79 11.27
CA ASN A 820 -10.89 -21.37 12.56
C ASN A 820 -11.27 -19.90 12.49
N THR A 821 -12.38 -19.53 13.12
CA THR A 821 -12.53 -18.16 13.61
C THR A 821 -11.42 -17.89 14.61
N GLU A 822 -11.00 -16.63 14.73
CA GLU A 822 -10.19 -16.13 15.83
C GLU A 822 -10.94 -14.89 16.34
N ASP A 823 -11.22 -14.78 17.62
CA ASP A 823 -12.06 -13.70 18.18
C ASP A 823 -13.47 -13.58 17.54
N GLY A 824 -14.03 -14.72 17.13
CA GLY A 824 -15.33 -14.80 16.46
C GLY A 824 -15.35 -14.39 15.00
N ILE A 825 -14.20 -14.13 14.38
CA ILE A 825 -14.10 -13.77 12.96
C ILE A 825 -12.87 -14.41 12.29
N ASN A 826 -13.00 -14.72 11.01
CA ASN A 826 -11.85 -14.78 10.10
C ASN A 826 -12.24 -14.23 8.72
N ARG A 827 -11.30 -14.09 7.80
CA ARG A 827 -11.55 -13.67 6.42
C ARG A 827 -10.97 -14.69 5.45
N VAL A 828 -11.74 -15.00 4.42
CA VAL A 828 -11.33 -15.87 3.33
C VAL A 828 -11.42 -15.14 1.99
N SER A 829 -10.62 -15.57 1.03
CA SER A 829 -10.55 -15.03 -0.32
C SER A 829 -10.99 -16.08 -1.34
N VAL A 830 -11.73 -15.64 -2.36
CA VAL A 830 -12.08 -16.45 -3.53
C VAL A 830 -11.69 -15.67 -4.79
N ARG A 831 -10.79 -16.23 -5.59
CA ARG A 831 -10.31 -15.65 -6.85
C ARG A 831 -11.27 -16.05 -7.97
N ALA A 832 -11.78 -15.10 -8.73
CA ALA A 832 -12.64 -15.37 -9.88
C ALA A 832 -11.87 -16.15 -10.95
N GLY A 833 -12.56 -17.03 -11.69
CA GLY A 833 -12.03 -17.60 -12.92
C GLY A 833 -12.20 -16.62 -14.10
N ARG A 834 -11.84 -17.05 -15.31
CA ARG A 834 -12.07 -16.29 -16.55
C ARG A 834 -13.43 -16.52 -17.21
N ILE A 835 -14.22 -17.43 -16.65
CA ILE A 835 -15.57 -17.74 -17.12
C ILE A 835 -16.52 -17.01 -16.17
N PRO A 836 -17.33 -16.06 -16.64
CA PRO A 836 -18.28 -15.36 -15.79
C PRO A 836 -19.37 -16.34 -15.31
N GLY A 837 -19.84 -16.12 -14.09
CA GLY A 837 -20.89 -16.93 -13.52
C GLY A 837 -21.07 -16.74 -12.02
N GLU A 838 -22.12 -17.38 -11.50
CA GLU A 838 -22.42 -17.36 -10.07
C GLU A 838 -21.43 -18.25 -9.30
N ILE A 839 -20.88 -17.68 -8.24
CA ILE A 839 -20.01 -18.34 -7.26
C ILE A 839 -20.78 -18.37 -5.94
N THR A 840 -21.00 -19.58 -5.44
CA THR A 840 -21.68 -19.84 -4.17
C THR A 840 -20.67 -20.31 -3.14
N VAL A 841 -20.58 -19.60 -2.02
CA VAL A 841 -19.77 -20.00 -0.86
C VAL A 841 -20.70 -20.30 0.31
N THR A 842 -20.65 -21.53 0.80
CA THR A 842 -21.40 -21.99 1.98
C THR A 842 -20.43 -22.23 3.12
N ALA A 843 -20.73 -21.71 4.30
CA ALA A 843 -19.99 -21.93 5.53
C ALA A 843 -20.86 -22.67 6.54
N SER A 844 -20.30 -23.69 7.20
CA SER A 844 -21.02 -24.56 8.12
C SER A 844 -20.18 -25.00 9.31
N ARG A 845 -20.82 -25.21 10.44
CA ARG A 845 -20.24 -25.80 11.65
C ARG A 845 -21.34 -26.50 12.44
N LYS A 846 -21.07 -27.70 12.96
CA LYS A 846 -22.05 -28.45 13.76
C LYS A 846 -22.55 -27.60 14.94
N GLY A 847 -23.87 -27.51 15.10
CA GLY A 847 -24.51 -26.75 16.18
C GLY A 847 -24.79 -25.27 15.87
N LEU A 848 -24.33 -24.75 14.73
CA LEU A 848 -24.68 -23.41 14.24
C LEU A 848 -25.60 -23.49 13.03
N GLN A 849 -26.44 -22.47 12.84
CA GLN A 849 -27.10 -22.26 11.55
C GLN A 849 -26.04 -21.89 10.49
N PRO A 850 -25.96 -22.60 9.35
CA PRO A 850 -25.00 -22.30 8.29
C PRO A 850 -25.37 -21.01 7.56
N ALA A 851 -24.42 -20.46 6.82
CA ALA A 851 -24.62 -19.29 5.96
C ALA A 851 -24.17 -19.60 4.53
N THR A 852 -24.77 -18.90 3.57
CA THR A 852 -24.38 -18.98 2.15
C THR A 852 -24.42 -17.60 1.55
N VAL A 853 -23.37 -17.26 0.79
CA VAL A 853 -23.32 -16.05 -0.04
C VAL A 853 -23.20 -16.45 -1.50
N ARG A 854 -23.84 -15.68 -2.38
CA ARG A 854 -23.76 -15.84 -3.83
C ARG A 854 -23.22 -14.55 -4.41
N VAL A 855 -22.18 -14.65 -5.23
CA VAL A 855 -21.54 -13.52 -5.91
C VAL A 855 -21.40 -13.89 -7.38
N THR A 856 -21.85 -13.01 -8.26
CA THR A 856 -21.72 -13.24 -9.71
C THR A 856 -20.50 -12.49 -10.23
N SER A 857 -19.58 -13.24 -10.84
CA SER A 857 -18.47 -12.65 -11.59
C SER A 857 -18.94 -12.18 -12.97
N GLN A 858 -18.58 -10.96 -13.35
CA GLN A 858 -18.97 -10.31 -14.60
C GLN A 858 -17.97 -10.62 -15.71
N ALA A 859 -18.44 -10.67 -16.95
CA ALA A 859 -17.57 -10.93 -18.09
C ALA A 859 -16.54 -9.80 -18.25
N VAL A 860 -15.27 -10.16 -18.43
CA VAL A 860 -14.23 -9.25 -18.85
C VAL A 860 -13.91 -9.51 -20.31
N GLU A 861 -13.99 -8.47 -21.14
CA GLU A 861 -13.62 -8.58 -22.54
C GLU A 861 -12.10 -8.74 -22.67
N PHE A 862 -11.68 -9.91 -23.13
CA PHE A 862 -10.33 -10.14 -23.63
C PHE A 862 -10.43 -11.02 -24.87
N SER A 863 -9.58 -10.76 -25.86
CA SER A 863 -9.59 -11.48 -27.12
C SER A 863 -8.18 -11.64 -27.62
N LYS A 864 -7.84 -12.85 -28.08
CA LYS A 864 -6.53 -13.16 -28.67
C LYS A 864 -5.35 -12.74 -27.78
N GLY A 865 -5.49 -12.92 -26.47
CA GLY A 865 -4.48 -12.58 -25.47
C GLY A 865 -4.38 -11.09 -25.11
N LEU A 866 -5.29 -10.23 -25.57
CA LEU A 866 -5.29 -8.79 -25.30
C LEU A 866 -6.56 -8.35 -24.59
N SER A 867 -6.44 -7.38 -23.68
CA SER A 867 -7.57 -6.70 -23.04
C SER A 867 -7.33 -5.20 -22.98
N THR A 868 -8.39 -4.41 -23.15
CA THR A 868 -8.38 -2.96 -22.87
C THR A 868 -8.96 -2.65 -21.49
N LYS A 869 -9.49 -3.66 -20.79
CA LYS A 869 -10.00 -3.52 -19.43
C LYS A 869 -8.84 -3.41 -18.45
N MET A 870 -8.70 -2.25 -17.83
CA MET A 870 -7.72 -2.02 -16.78
C MET A 870 -8.22 -2.59 -15.44
N PRO A 871 -7.30 -3.00 -14.54
CA PRO A 871 -7.64 -3.40 -13.17
C PRO A 871 -8.48 -2.34 -12.46
N GLN A 872 -9.50 -2.79 -11.72
CA GLN A 872 -10.39 -1.89 -10.99
C GLN A 872 -9.76 -1.38 -9.70
N ARG A 873 -10.08 -0.14 -9.33
CA ARG A 873 -9.56 0.59 -8.15
C ARG A 873 -10.70 1.23 -7.40
N LEU A 874 -10.61 1.33 -6.06
CA LEU A 874 -11.64 1.98 -5.27
C LEU A 874 -11.83 3.43 -5.73
N SER A 875 -13.09 3.84 -5.90
CA SER A 875 -13.42 5.24 -6.18
C SER A 875 -13.14 6.08 -4.93
N LEU A 876 -12.39 7.18 -5.10
CA LEU A 876 -12.14 8.18 -4.05
C LEU A 876 -13.31 9.13 -3.83
#